data_AF-A0A9N8VSR2-F1
#
_entry.id   AF-A0A9N8VSR2-F1
#
_cell.length_a   1.000
_cell.length_b   1.000
_cell.length_c   1.000
_cell.angle_alpha   90.00
_cell.angle_beta   90.00
_cell.angle_gamma   90.00
#
_symmetry.space_group_name_H-M   'P 1'
#
loop_
_entity.id
_entity.type
_entity.pdbx_description
1 polymer ?
#
loop_
_entity_poly.entity_id
_entity_poly.type
_entity_poly.pdbx_seq_one_letter_code
_entity_poly.pdbx_strand_id
1 'polypeptide(L)'
;MAYLSPDTARNGGGSQISLDQSISAQSSEEISQQDVKQQIENRTANPFLLSLKQLRVMLKRNAILQIRYRKSTIAQIFLGPLIFILLLFILNEADKANVKKSNRHPIPYDLDGVVRCQGRNEGDPCINILFTPDNPENRQILQIFSAKNAQRTGEAPLNIESVNLALTDVPTDNLGIIPVPNAQFIYDYTLQNPNTTLFGIEFTTVHQPTTNYRYQIWFNSTQSANNSDVFSDQIVAFQRGLDEAIIAVATNSGQTVDTTPTFNVQLKDWPKVPPSVVGDEIVGSLGSLFFFCAEMIIFIVVLNTIVTEKEQKLRDSLIMMGLKVEVYWLSYLLSNAWLVIICSIITCFLGFIFRFEVFTNTNFLVLIITFILFGMAMVSFAFFITVWCRKARVAVLNGIFVFIIGLLFQSFVFSNNFVGYIWWDVKTASYFRHIFSLLPFFNFGKIYLDISKLSTGKFDFLTETIIKGPGFKWHDLFNPIPNEYLPTYDAAGRTPLVPPPVQSWYLLLMDIGLYCLLTWYFDKILPDEFGTRRSPVFFLYPSFWGIKFKRNTNTEQLLAKLQKKPDDDDPDYKEDEDVAAERLVAFDPSQDVALRICNLRKVYRQSWLYKSKLDKVAVRDLCLALKEGKCLALLGQNGAGKSTTMNILSGLTPATSGDALLYGYSVRNEMDSIRKIMGVCPQHDILFNDLTAREHIELYAGIKNVPADEIKKLTEERLAAVRLTKVADKPAGTYSGGMKRRLSMLISTIGDPRIIFLDEPTTGMDPVNRRHVWSFIENFKRGRVIVLTTHSMEEADVLGDRISIMAHGRLRALGNAIHLKNRFGAGYRVSLVCHPSDAPLLKSRVEARVSEAKLEDDSAGALIYEIPASSMHILPNLIMWMEDNKEASTAEPTKKLIKAWGVSQKSLEEAFLRLIREANPNGYQGYEMDEEKLN
;
A
#
# COMPACT_ATOMS: atom_id res chain seq x y z
N MET A 1 40.32 60.04 1.48
CA MET A 1 41.32 60.60 0.55
C MET A 1 40.69 60.70 -0.84
N ALA A 2 41.01 61.79 -1.54
CA ALA A 2 40.61 62.20 -2.89
C ALA A 2 39.26 62.97 -3.04
N TYR A 3 39.44 64.27 -3.26
CA TYR A 3 38.52 65.35 -3.64
C TYR A 3 38.17 65.32 -5.14
N LEU A 4 37.01 65.85 -5.55
CA LEU A 4 36.83 67.07 -6.39
C LEU A 4 35.40 67.22 -6.95
N SER A 5 34.95 68.49 -7.02
CA SER A 5 33.61 69.02 -7.36
C SER A 5 33.38 69.21 -8.90
N PRO A 6 32.51 70.14 -9.39
CA PRO A 6 31.14 69.88 -9.90
C PRO A 6 30.91 70.33 -11.38
N ASP A 7 29.64 70.32 -11.80
CA ASP A 7 29.01 70.96 -12.98
C ASP A 7 29.01 70.23 -14.33
N THR A 8 27.82 69.81 -14.78
CA THR A 8 27.04 70.51 -15.84
C THR A 8 25.75 69.75 -16.19
N ALA A 9 24.66 70.52 -16.34
CA ALA A 9 23.30 70.09 -16.59
C ALA A 9 23.04 69.70 -18.07
N ARG A 10 22.15 68.74 -18.31
CA ARG A 10 21.08 68.82 -19.34
C ARG A 10 20.08 67.66 -19.28
N ASN A 11 18.84 68.05 -18.95
CA ASN A 11 17.53 67.60 -19.46
C ASN A 11 17.30 66.11 -19.80
N GLY A 12 16.42 65.48 -19.02
CA GLY A 12 15.62 64.32 -19.41
C GLY A 12 14.60 64.02 -18.33
N GLY A 13 13.33 64.38 -18.55
CA GLY A 13 12.27 64.37 -17.55
C GLY A 13 12.02 62.99 -16.92
N GLY A 14 12.16 62.92 -15.60
CA GLY A 14 11.65 61.85 -14.76
C GLY A 14 10.55 62.41 -13.87
N SER A 15 9.31 62.01 -14.13
CA SER A 15 8.17 62.26 -13.24
C SER A 15 8.43 61.59 -11.89
N GLN A 16 8.70 62.40 -10.86
CA GLN A 16 8.57 62.01 -9.46
C GLN A 16 7.12 61.60 -9.22
N ILE A 17 6.86 60.29 -9.15
CA ILE A 17 5.65 59.74 -8.56
C ILE A 17 5.99 59.50 -7.10
N SER A 18 5.39 60.32 -6.25
CA SER A 18 5.36 60.24 -4.79
C SER A 18 5.02 58.82 -4.30
N LEU A 19 6.04 58.09 -3.88
CA LEU A 19 5.94 56.91 -3.03
C LEU A 19 5.73 57.39 -1.58
N ASP A 20 4.54 57.87 -1.25
CA ASP A 20 4.18 58.12 0.17
C ASP A 20 2.67 58.22 0.46
N GLN A 21 1.80 57.75 -0.43
CA GLN A 21 0.35 57.69 -0.16
C GLN A 21 -0.28 56.42 -0.73
N SER A 22 -0.04 55.27 -0.10
CA SER A 22 -0.95 54.10 -0.18
C SER A 22 -0.81 53.12 0.99
N ILE A 23 -0.26 53.57 2.12
CA ILE A 23 -0.19 52.79 3.37
C ILE A 23 -0.71 53.66 4.52
N SER A 24 -1.99 54.00 4.50
CA SER A 24 -2.75 54.31 5.72
C SER A 24 -4.24 54.22 5.39
N ALA A 25 -5.02 53.74 6.36
CA ALA A 25 -6.47 53.52 6.31
C ALA A 25 -6.97 52.22 5.64
N GLN A 26 -6.47 51.06 6.10
CA GLN A 26 -7.43 50.04 6.53
C GLN A 26 -7.40 50.07 8.06
N SER A 27 -8.37 50.78 8.64
CA SER A 27 -8.79 50.54 10.01
C SER A 27 -9.03 49.04 10.16
N SER A 28 -8.29 48.42 11.07
CA SER A 28 -8.58 47.07 11.56
C SER A 28 -9.98 47.09 12.17
N GLU A 29 -11.00 46.82 11.38
CA GLU A 29 -12.30 46.36 11.86
C GLU A 29 -12.00 45.09 12.66
N GLU A 30 -12.28 45.10 13.96
CA GLU A 30 -12.31 43.90 14.79
C GLU A 30 -13.39 42.99 14.20
N ILE A 31 -12.97 42.01 13.39
CA ILE A 31 -13.87 41.04 12.77
C ILE A 31 -14.44 40.18 13.90
N SER A 32 -15.74 40.24 14.12
CA SER A 32 -16.38 39.50 15.22
C SER A 32 -16.32 37.98 14.97
N GLN A 33 -16.41 37.17 16.03
CA GLN A 33 -16.48 35.71 15.87
C GLN A 33 -17.61 35.25 14.94
N GLN A 34 -18.70 36.03 14.86
CA GLN A 34 -19.84 35.73 14.00
C GLN A 34 -19.50 35.91 12.52
N ASP A 35 -18.71 36.93 12.18
CA ASP A 35 -18.23 37.18 10.81
C ASP A 35 -17.31 36.06 10.33
N VAL A 36 -16.43 35.56 11.22
CA VAL A 36 -15.57 34.40 10.92
C VAL A 36 -16.42 33.15 10.70
N LYS A 37 -17.44 32.89 11.51
CA LYS A 37 -18.38 31.78 11.30
C LYS A 37 -19.11 31.89 9.97
N GLN A 38 -19.58 33.09 9.62
CA GLN A 38 -20.27 33.34 8.36
C GLN A 38 -19.33 33.21 7.14
N GLN A 39 -18.07 33.63 7.25
CA GLN A 39 -17.04 33.39 6.22
C GLN A 39 -16.76 31.89 6.02
N ILE A 40 -16.72 31.10 7.09
CA ILE A 40 -16.54 29.64 7.01
C ILE A 40 -17.74 29.00 6.32
N GLU A 41 -18.96 29.39 6.69
CA GLU A 41 -20.19 28.89 6.08
C GLU A 41 -20.27 29.24 4.58
N ASN A 42 -19.96 30.49 4.21
CA ASN A 42 -19.93 30.95 2.82
C ASN A 42 -18.85 30.25 1.98
N ARG A 43 -17.65 29.99 2.52
CA ARG A 43 -16.62 29.18 1.84
C ARG A 43 -17.03 27.71 1.66
N THR A 44 -18.09 27.27 2.33
CA THR A 44 -18.57 25.87 2.31
C THR A 44 -19.88 25.66 1.56
N ALA A 45 -20.33 26.64 0.77
CA ALA A 45 -21.60 26.64 0.04
C ALA A 45 -21.86 25.38 -0.83
N ASN A 46 -20.83 24.59 -1.16
CA ASN A 46 -21.02 23.27 -1.77
C ASN A 46 -19.98 22.21 -1.33
N PRO A 47 -20.30 21.36 -0.33
CA PRO A 47 -19.34 20.39 0.24
C PRO A 47 -18.92 19.29 -0.74
N PHE A 48 -19.75 19.00 -1.74
CA PHE A 48 -19.46 18.05 -2.80
C PHE A 48 -18.42 18.60 -3.80
N LEU A 49 -18.58 19.86 -4.22
CA LEU A 49 -17.65 20.53 -5.12
C LEU A 49 -16.25 20.64 -4.50
N LEU A 50 -16.17 20.90 -3.19
CA LEU A 50 -14.91 20.91 -2.46
C LEU A 50 -14.22 19.53 -2.50
N SER A 51 -14.97 18.45 -2.28
CA SER A 51 -14.44 17.08 -2.37
C SER A 51 -13.93 16.73 -3.76
N LEU A 52 -14.62 17.17 -4.83
CA LEU A 52 -14.15 16.98 -6.20
C LEU A 52 -12.86 17.75 -6.50
N LYS A 53 -12.74 19.00 -6.02
CA LYS A 53 -11.50 19.77 -6.15
C LYS A 53 -10.35 19.09 -5.40
N GLN A 54 -10.57 18.66 -4.17
CA GLN A 54 -9.58 17.91 -3.39
C GLN A 54 -9.18 16.61 -4.09
N LEU A 55 -10.14 15.89 -4.70
CA LEU A 55 -9.86 14.69 -5.48
C LEU A 55 -8.96 14.98 -6.67
N ARG A 56 -9.24 16.03 -7.44
CA ARG A 56 -8.41 16.44 -8.59
C ARG A 56 -6.98 16.77 -8.18
N VAL A 57 -6.81 17.46 -7.05
CA VAL A 57 -5.50 17.81 -6.49
C VAL A 57 -4.73 16.55 -6.07
N MET A 58 -5.39 15.61 -5.40
CA MET A 58 -4.78 14.33 -5.01
C MET A 58 -4.44 13.45 -6.22
N LEU A 59 -5.28 13.43 -7.26
CA LEU A 59 -4.97 12.74 -8.52
C LEU A 59 -3.77 13.36 -9.23
N LYS A 60 -3.66 14.70 -9.26
CA LYS A 60 -2.48 15.40 -9.80
C LYS A 60 -1.22 14.99 -9.03
N ARG A 61 -1.28 14.95 -7.69
CA ARG A 61 -0.18 14.46 -6.83
C ARG A 61 0.22 13.03 -7.20
N ASN A 62 -0.74 12.12 -7.26
CA ASN A 62 -0.49 10.70 -7.59
C ASN A 62 0.16 10.56 -8.97
N ALA A 63 -0.33 11.31 -9.97
CA ALA A 63 0.25 11.31 -11.31
C ALA A 63 1.70 11.81 -11.33
N ILE A 64 2.00 12.92 -10.64
CA ILE A 64 3.37 13.45 -10.52
C ILE A 64 4.31 12.40 -9.92
N LEU A 65 3.90 11.76 -8.83
CA LEU A 65 4.69 10.72 -8.18
C LEU A 65 4.89 9.51 -9.12
N GLN A 66 3.82 9.02 -9.76
CA GLN A 66 3.92 7.91 -10.72
C GLN A 66 4.85 8.21 -11.90
N ILE A 67 4.87 9.47 -12.39
CA ILE A 67 5.77 9.92 -13.46
C ILE A 67 7.22 9.99 -12.97
N ARG A 68 7.48 10.51 -11.77
CA ARG A 68 8.84 10.54 -11.19
C ARG A 68 9.37 9.12 -10.95
N TYR A 69 8.49 8.22 -10.50
CA TYR A 69 8.77 6.80 -10.33
C TYR A 69 8.60 5.97 -11.61
N ARG A 70 8.65 6.58 -12.81
CA ARG A 70 8.40 5.90 -14.10
C ARG A 70 9.14 4.58 -14.29
N LYS A 71 10.38 4.44 -13.80
CA LYS A 71 11.12 3.17 -13.91
C LYS A 71 10.42 2.04 -13.15
N SER A 72 9.99 2.34 -11.92
CA SER A 72 9.22 1.40 -11.09
C SER A 72 7.84 1.16 -11.69
N THR A 73 7.14 2.21 -12.11
CA THR A 73 5.82 2.11 -12.75
C THR A 73 5.85 1.27 -14.03
N ILE A 74 6.84 1.48 -14.91
CA ILE A 74 7.02 0.68 -16.13
C ILE A 74 7.36 -0.78 -15.78
N ALA A 75 8.20 -1.01 -14.77
CA ALA A 75 8.50 -2.37 -14.32
C ALA A 75 7.24 -3.09 -13.80
N GLN A 76 6.36 -2.40 -13.08
CA GLN A 76 5.11 -2.98 -12.59
C GLN A 76 4.14 -3.33 -13.72
N ILE A 77 3.90 -2.41 -14.65
CA ILE A 77 2.86 -2.57 -15.69
C ILE A 77 3.34 -3.45 -16.84
N PHE A 78 4.62 -3.37 -17.23
CA PHE A 78 5.14 -4.05 -18.42
C PHE A 78 6.05 -5.23 -18.10
N LEU A 79 7.04 -5.04 -17.22
CA LEU A 79 8.05 -6.08 -16.97
C LEU A 79 7.43 -7.31 -16.27
N GLY A 80 6.49 -7.09 -15.33
CA GLY A 80 5.75 -8.16 -14.67
C GLY A 80 5.04 -9.11 -15.66
N PRO A 81 4.05 -8.63 -16.42
CA PRO A 81 3.39 -9.42 -17.45
C PRO A 81 4.35 -10.03 -18.47
N LEU A 82 5.35 -9.28 -18.92
CA LEU A 82 6.34 -9.78 -19.89
C LEU A 82 7.11 -10.99 -19.35
N ILE A 83 7.63 -10.93 -18.12
CA ILE A 83 8.42 -12.03 -17.54
C ILE A 83 7.56 -13.30 -17.41
N PHE A 84 6.35 -13.19 -16.84
CA PHE A 84 5.51 -14.36 -16.61
C PHE A 84 4.91 -14.93 -17.90
N ILE A 85 4.56 -14.09 -18.88
CA ILE A 85 4.11 -14.54 -20.20
C ILE A 85 5.27 -15.20 -20.97
N LEU A 86 6.48 -14.64 -20.91
CA LEU A 86 7.65 -15.24 -21.55
C LEU A 86 8.00 -16.59 -20.92
N LEU A 87 7.94 -16.70 -19.60
CA LEU A 87 8.15 -17.96 -18.88
C LEU A 87 7.09 -18.99 -19.27
N LEU A 88 5.82 -18.59 -19.35
CA LEU A 88 4.73 -19.44 -19.81
C LEU A 88 4.92 -19.89 -21.27
N PHE A 89 5.40 -18.99 -22.15
CA PHE A 89 5.71 -19.30 -23.54
C PHE A 89 6.84 -20.33 -23.65
N ILE A 90 7.94 -20.14 -22.90
CA ILE A 90 9.06 -21.08 -22.88
C ILE A 90 8.61 -22.46 -22.41
N LEU A 91 7.79 -22.52 -21.35
CA LEU A 91 7.25 -23.79 -20.86
C LEU A 91 6.36 -24.47 -21.89
N ASN A 92 5.46 -23.73 -22.53
CA ASN A 92 4.58 -24.24 -23.58
C ASN A 92 5.36 -24.79 -24.78
N GLU A 93 6.38 -24.08 -25.26
CA GLU A 93 7.21 -24.57 -26.36
C GLU A 93 8.11 -25.75 -25.97
N ALA A 94 8.60 -25.79 -24.72
CA ALA A 94 9.35 -26.94 -24.21
C ALA A 94 8.48 -28.20 -24.15
N ASP A 95 7.21 -28.07 -23.75
CA ASP A 95 6.25 -29.17 -23.75
C ASP A 95 5.92 -29.66 -25.16
N LYS A 96 5.63 -28.73 -26.07
CA LYS A 96 5.46 -29.04 -27.51
C LYS A 96 6.69 -29.75 -28.10
N ALA A 97 7.90 -29.43 -27.64
CA ALA A 97 9.12 -30.10 -28.07
C ALA A 97 9.29 -31.50 -27.44
N ASN A 98 8.91 -31.67 -26.17
CA ASN A 98 8.94 -32.95 -25.48
C ASN A 98 7.96 -33.95 -26.08
N VAL A 99 6.73 -33.53 -26.37
CA VAL A 99 5.72 -34.36 -27.05
C VAL A 99 6.23 -34.85 -28.41
N LYS A 100 7.06 -34.06 -29.10
CA LYS A 100 7.64 -34.42 -30.41
C LYS A 100 8.90 -35.31 -30.32
N LYS A 101 9.43 -35.60 -29.14
CA LYS A 101 10.70 -36.32 -28.99
C LYS A 101 10.49 -37.84 -29.03
N SER A 102 11.23 -38.54 -29.91
CA SER A 102 11.20 -40.01 -29.98
C SER A 102 11.99 -40.67 -28.85
N ASN A 103 11.46 -41.76 -28.28
CA ASN A 103 12.19 -42.60 -27.34
C ASN A 103 13.23 -43.45 -28.10
N ARG A 104 14.51 -43.36 -27.71
CA ARG A 104 15.61 -44.06 -28.39
C ARG A 104 15.96 -45.41 -27.75
N HIS A 105 15.45 -45.71 -26.55
CA HIS A 105 15.76 -46.94 -25.79
C HIS A 105 14.52 -47.42 -25.01
N PRO A 106 13.69 -48.32 -25.57
CA PRO A 106 12.56 -48.90 -24.85
C PRO A 106 13.02 -49.84 -23.71
N ILE A 107 12.15 -50.04 -22.72
CA ILE A 107 12.37 -50.97 -21.60
C ILE A 107 12.12 -52.40 -22.12
N PRO A 108 12.93 -53.42 -21.75
CA PRO A 108 12.66 -54.80 -22.14
C PRO A 108 11.32 -55.30 -21.60
N TYR A 109 10.52 -55.97 -22.42
CA TYR A 109 9.24 -56.59 -22.06
C TYR A 109 9.20 -58.06 -22.48
N ASP A 110 8.32 -58.84 -21.84
CA ASP A 110 8.10 -60.25 -22.16
C ASP A 110 7.16 -60.40 -23.37
N LEU A 111 7.50 -61.30 -24.30
CA LEU A 111 6.77 -61.51 -25.56
C LEU A 111 5.55 -62.44 -25.35
N ASP A 112 4.57 -61.98 -24.57
CA ASP A 112 3.43 -62.77 -24.07
C ASP A 112 2.32 -63.04 -25.12
N GLY A 113 2.53 -62.69 -26.38
CA GLY A 113 1.57 -62.89 -27.48
C GLY A 113 0.68 -61.67 -27.74
N VAL A 114 -0.31 -61.81 -28.61
CA VAL A 114 -1.26 -60.75 -28.98
C VAL A 114 -2.53 -60.89 -28.15
N VAL A 115 -2.82 -59.86 -27.35
CA VAL A 115 -4.05 -59.73 -26.55
C VAL A 115 -5.21 -59.37 -27.48
N ARG A 116 -6.45 -59.68 -27.05
CA ARG A 116 -7.65 -59.26 -27.77
C ARG A 116 -7.71 -57.74 -27.94
N CYS A 117 -8.22 -57.34 -29.09
CA CYS A 117 -8.47 -55.96 -29.43
C CYS A 117 -9.48 -55.34 -28.45
N GLN A 118 -9.44 -54.01 -28.40
CA GLN A 118 -10.42 -53.19 -27.72
C GLN A 118 -10.98 -52.22 -28.76
N GLY A 119 -12.31 -52.11 -28.83
CA GLY A 119 -12.98 -51.18 -29.75
C GLY A 119 -12.79 -49.72 -29.33
N ARG A 120 -13.64 -48.85 -29.87
CA ARG A 120 -13.51 -47.39 -29.69
C ARG A 120 -13.52 -46.97 -28.21
N ASN A 121 -14.34 -47.60 -27.37
CA ASN A 121 -14.34 -47.44 -25.92
C ASN A 121 -14.03 -48.77 -25.21
N GLU A 122 -13.82 -48.71 -23.89
CA GLU A 122 -13.66 -49.90 -23.06
C GLU A 122 -14.88 -50.84 -23.15
N GLY A 123 -14.66 -52.03 -23.70
CA GLY A 123 -15.70 -53.03 -23.95
C GLY A 123 -16.38 -52.96 -25.32
N ASP A 124 -16.03 -51.99 -26.18
CA ASP A 124 -16.59 -51.91 -27.53
C ASP A 124 -16.08 -53.06 -28.42
N PRO A 125 -16.93 -53.55 -29.34
CA PRO A 125 -16.58 -54.59 -30.30
C PRO A 125 -15.47 -54.13 -31.26
N CYS A 126 -14.60 -55.08 -31.64
CA CYS A 126 -13.46 -54.83 -32.52
C CYS A 126 -13.06 -56.07 -33.32
N ILE A 127 -12.19 -55.87 -34.30
CA ILE A 127 -11.61 -56.90 -35.15
C ILE A 127 -10.14 -57.06 -34.76
N ASN A 128 -9.70 -58.28 -34.43
CA ASN A 128 -8.31 -58.50 -34.09
C ASN A 128 -7.40 -58.42 -35.32
N ILE A 129 -7.71 -59.16 -36.38
CA ILE A 129 -6.82 -59.28 -37.54
C ILE A 129 -7.62 -59.25 -38.85
N LEU A 130 -7.27 -58.34 -39.76
CA LEU A 130 -7.66 -58.39 -41.18
C LEU A 130 -6.51 -58.99 -42.00
N PHE A 131 -6.78 -59.87 -42.96
CA PHE A 131 -5.71 -60.40 -43.83
C PHE A 131 -6.10 -60.60 -45.30
N THR A 132 -5.10 -60.52 -46.19
CA THR A 132 -5.23 -60.72 -47.65
C THR A 132 -3.94 -61.31 -48.23
N PRO A 133 -3.97 -62.08 -49.34
CA PRO A 133 -5.15 -62.66 -49.98
C PRO A 133 -5.67 -63.89 -49.22
N ASP A 134 -6.96 -64.18 -49.40
CA ASP A 134 -7.62 -65.32 -48.78
C ASP A 134 -7.32 -66.65 -49.50
N ASN A 135 -6.16 -67.23 -49.19
CA ASN A 135 -5.71 -68.51 -49.75
C ASN A 135 -5.63 -69.60 -48.66
N PRO A 136 -5.74 -70.91 -49.02
CA PRO A 136 -5.67 -72.01 -48.05
C PRO A 136 -4.39 -72.01 -47.19
N GLU A 137 -3.26 -71.63 -47.78
CA GLU A 137 -1.97 -71.51 -47.10
C GLU A 137 -2.00 -70.41 -46.02
N ASN A 138 -2.48 -69.21 -46.35
CA ASN A 138 -2.58 -68.09 -45.41
C ASN A 138 -3.58 -68.39 -44.27
N ARG A 139 -4.70 -69.07 -44.57
CA ARG A 139 -5.64 -69.54 -43.54
C ARG A 139 -4.96 -70.53 -42.59
N GLN A 140 -4.16 -71.45 -43.11
CA GLN A 140 -3.43 -72.43 -42.29
C GLN A 140 -2.38 -71.75 -41.40
N ILE A 141 -1.64 -70.77 -41.93
CA ILE A 141 -0.69 -69.95 -41.16
C ILE A 141 -1.41 -69.26 -39.99
N LEU A 142 -2.54 -68.61 -40.25
CA LEU A 142 -3.29 -67.87 -39.23
C LEU A 142 -3.98 -68.77 -38.20
N GLN A 143 -4.38 -69.98 -38.57
CA GLN A 143 -4.87 -71.00 -37.63
C GLN A 143 -3.77 -71.46 -36.66
N ILE A 144 -2.57 -71.71 -37.16
CA ILE A 144 -1.42 -72.10 -36.32
C ILE A 144 -0.99 -70.93 -35.43
N PHE A 145 -0.98 -69.70 -35.98
CA PHE A 145 -0.74 -68.48 -35.21
C PHE A 145 -1.73 -68.39 -34.04
N SER A 146 -3.03 -68.51 -34.32
CA SER A 146 -4.09 -68.45 -33.31
C SER A 146 -3.93 -69.50 -32.21
N ALA A 147 -3.63 -70.75 -32.57
CA ALA A 147 -3.42 -71.82 -31.60
C ALA A 147 -2.18 -71.60 -30.71
N LYS A 148 -1.06 -71.15 -31.30
CA LYS A 148 0.15 -70.82 -30.54
C LYS A 148 -0.03 -69.56 -29.69
N ASN A 149 -0.79 -68.58 -30.17
CA ASN A 149 -1.07 -67.35 -29.43
C ASN A 149 -1.87 -67.65 -28.17
N ALA A 150 -2.93 -68.48 -28.28
CA ALA A 150 -3.72 -68.96 -27.14
C ALA A 150 -2.87 -69.66 -26.06
N GLN A 151 -1.82 -70.39 -26.47
CA GLN A 151 -0.88 -71.02 -25.51
C GLN A 151 -0.02 -70.01 -24.76
N ARG A 152 0.28 -68.85 -25.36
CA ARG A 152 1.11 -67.80 -24.73
C ARG A 152 0.29 -66.89 -23.83
N THR A 153 -0.88 -66.45 -24.31
CA THR A 153 -1.74 -65.51 -23.59
C THR A 153 -2.64 -66.20 -22.55
N GLY A 154 -2.89 -67.50 -22.68
CA GLY A 154 -3.88 -68.22 -21.86
C GLY A 154 -5.34 -67.92 -22.25
N GLU A 155 -5.56 -67.15 -23.32
CA GLU A 155 -6.89 -66.80 -23.83
C GLU A 155 -7.42 -67.79 -24.86
N ALA A 156 -8.73 -67.77 -25.12
CA ALA A 156 -9.33 -68.60 -26.16
C ALA A 156 -8.82 -68.20 -27.57
N PRO A 157 -8.59 -69.18 -28.47
CA PRO A 157 -8.02 -68.93 -29.80
C PRO A 157 -8.89 -68.00 -30.64
N LEU A 158 -8.22 -67.18 -31.46
CA LEU A 158 -8.85 -66.30 -32.44
C LEU A 158 -9.37 -67.14 -33.61
N ASN A 159 -10.69 -67.22 -33.77
CA ASN A 159 -11.28 -67.99 -34.88
C ASN A 159 -11.18 -67.21 -36.19
N ILE A 160 -11.02 -67.94 -37.30
CA ILE A 160 -11.17 -67.35 -38.64
C ILE A 160 -12.66 -67.30 -38.96
N GLU A 161 -13.18 -66.10 -39.16
CA GLU A 161 -14.59 -65.84 -39.38
C GLU A 161 -14.83 -65.46 -40.84
N SER A 162 -15.84 -66.06 -41.47
CA SER A 162 -16.22 -65.78 -42.86
C SER A 162 -17.34 -64.73 -42.91
N VAL A 163 -17.03 -63.49 -42.53
CA VAL A 163 -17.96 -62.35 -42.56
C VAL A 163 -17.69 -61.51 -43.81
N ASN A 164 -18.73 -61.20 -44.59
CA ASN A 164 -18.62 -60.25 -45.70
C ASN A 164 -18.66 -58.82 -45.15
N LEU A 165 -17.49 -58.26 -44.86
CA LEU A 165 -17.34 -56.91 -44.32
C LEU A 165 -17.54 -55.85 -45.42
N ALA A 166 -18.47 -54.91 -45.26
CA ALA A 166 -18.54 -53.71 -46.09
C ALA A 166 -17.74 -52.55 -45.47
N LEU A 167 -17.36 -51.56 -46.29
CA LEU A 167 -16.57 -50.40 -45.83
C LEU A 167 -17.27 -49.58 -44.73
N THR A 168 -18.60 -49.56 -44.72
CA THR A 168 -19.42 -48.81 -43.76
C THR A 168 -19.76 -49.58 -42.49
N ASP A 169 -19.41 -50.86 -42.41
CA ASP A 169 -19.82 -51.71 -41.29
C ASP A 169 -18.93 -51.45 -40.08
N VAL A 170 -19.54 -51.18 -38.94
CA VAL A 170 -18.86 -51.13 -37.64
C VAL A 170 -19.05 -52.52 -37.00
N PRO A 171 -17.99 -53.15 -36.43
CA PRO A 171 -18.13 -54.44 -35.79
C PRO A 171 -19.16 -54.37 -34.66
N THR A 172 -20.09 -55.34 -34.61
CA THR A 172 -21.10 -55.44 -33.56
C THR A 172 -20.67 -56.37 -32.42
N ASP A 173 -19.77 -57.30 -32.71
CA ASP A 173 -19.18 -58.26 -31.78
C ASP A 173 -17.65 -58.27 -31.91
N ASN A 174 -16.96 -58.87 -30.94
CA ASN A 174 -15.51 -59.05 -30.99
C ASN A 174 -15.15 -60.16 -31.98
N LEU A 175 -14.66 -59.78 -33.15
CA LEU A 175 -14.32 -60.68 -34.25
C LEU A 175 -12.83 -61.06 -34.18
N GLY A 176 -12.53 -62.32 -34.44
CA GLY A 176 -11.18 -62.87 -34.46
C GLY A 176 -10.38 -62.42 -35.69
N ILE A 177 -10.30 -63.30 -36.69
CA ILE A 177 -9.49 -63.12 -37.90
C ILE A 177 -10.42 -63.10 -39.11
N ILE A 178 -10.39 -62.05 -39.92
CA ILE A 178 -11.29 -61.88 -41.07
C ILE A 178 -10.48 -61.76 -42.37
N PRO A 179 -10.79 -62.58 -43.40
CA PRO A 179 -10.23 -62.42 -44.74
C PRO A 179 -10.86 -61.23 -45.46
N VAL A 180 -10.06 -60.45 -46.18
CA VAL A 180 -10.51 -59.29 -46.98
C VAL A 180 -9.98 -59.38 -48.41
N PRO A 181 -10.65 -58.73 -49.39
CA PRO A 181 -10.39 -58.97 -50.81
C PRO A 181 -9.03 -58.45 -51.30
N ASN A 182 -8.52 -57.34 -50.75
CA ASN A 182 -7.23 -56.76 -51.13
C ASN A 182 -6.70 -55.78 -50.05
N ALA A 183 -5.44 -55.36 -50.20
CA ALA A 183 -4.81 -54.41 -49.28
C ALA A 183 -5.43 -53.00 -49.34
N GLN A 184 -6.04 -52.61 -50.46
CA GLN A 184 -6.75 -51.33 -50.58
C GLN A 184 -8.00 -51.31 -49.71
N PHE A 185 -8.70 -52.44 -49.55
CA PHE A 185 -9.83 -52.57 -48.65
C PHE A 185 -9.40 -52.41 -47.20
N ILE A 186 -8.26 -52.98 -46.80
CA ILE A 186 -7.66 -52.76 -45.47
C ILE A 186 -7.43 -51.25 -45.23
N TYR A 187 -6.88 -50.56 -46.23
CA TYR A 187 -6.64 -49.11 -46.18
C TYR A 187 -7.94 -48.30 -46.05
N ASP A 188 -8.91 -48.53 -46.93
CA ASP A 188 -10.16 -47.76 -47.00
C ASP A 188 -11.07 -48.05 -45.79
N TYR A 189 -11.09 -49.29 -45.31
CA TYR A 189 -11.87 -49.68 -44.13
C TYR A 189 -11.33 -49.03 -42.86
N THR A 190 -10.01 -49.06 -42.64
CA THR A 190 -9.40 -48.44 -41.44
C THR A 190 -9.46 -46.91 -41.46
N LEU A 191 -9.53 -46.30 -42.65
CA LEU A 191 -9.78 -44.87 -42.79
C LEU A 191 -11.22 -44.47 -42.43
N GLN A 192 -12.21 -45.30 -42.74
CA GLN A 192 -13.62 -45.05 -42.41
C GLN A 192 -13.99 -45.48 -40.98
N ASN A 193 -13.33 -46.51 -40.46
CA ASN A 193 -13.56 -47.08 -39.13
C ASN A 193 -12.26 -47.06 -38.30
N PRO A 194 -11.86 -45.89 -37.77
CA PRO A 194 -10.67 -45.79 -36.92
C PRO A 194 -10.87 -46.54 -35.59
N ASN A 195 -9.79 -47.12 -35.07
CA ASN A 195 -9.71 -47.85 -33.79
C ASN A 195 -10.70 -49.01 -33.62
N THR A 196 -11.15 -49.62 -34.72
CA THR A 196 -11.97 -50.85 -34.66
C THR A 196 -11.19 -52.10 -35.04
N THR A 197 -9.94 -51.96 -35.49
CA THR A 197 -9.09 -53.05 -35.97
C THR A 197 -7.70 -52.96 -35.37
N LEU A 198 -7.19 -54.05 -34.80
CA LEU A 198 -5.87 -54.10 -34.15
C LEU A 198 -4.73 -54.28 -35.16
N PHE A 199 -4.77 -55.32 -36.00
CA PHE A 199 -3.76 -55.59 -37.03
C PHE A 199 -4.36 -55.83 -38.42
N GLY A 200 -3.61 -55.45 -39.46
CA GLY A 200 -3.84 -55.86 -40.83
C GLY A 200 -2.63 -56.61 -41.38
N ILE A 201 -2.84 -57.60 -42.24
CA ILE A 201 -1.75 -58.37 -42.85
C ILE A 201 -1.95 -58.47 -44.36
N GLU A 202 -0.92 -58.14 -45.10
CA GLU A 202 -0.83 -58.41 -46.53
C GLU A 202 0.27 -59.43 -46.78
N PHE A 203 -0.11 -60.64 -47.18
CA PHE A 203 0.82 -61.70 -47.56
C PHE A 203 1.19 -61.58 -49.05
N THR A 204 2.47 -61.71 -49.35
CA THR A 204 3.01 -61.81 -50.71
C THR A 204 3.99 -62.99 -50.75
N THR A 205 3.53 -64.13 -51.23
CA THR A 205 4.39 -65.30 -51.45
C THR A 205 4.93 -65.27 -52.88
N VAL A 206 6.26 -65.32 -53.04
CA VAL A 206 6.91 -65.41 -54.36
C VAL A 206 7.64 -66.76 -54.44
N HIS A 207 7.17 -67.63 -55.32
CA HIS A 207 7.75 -68.97 -55.53
C HIS A 207 8.76 -68.94 -56.69
N GLN A 208 10.04 -68.68 -56.41
CA GLN A 208 11.14 -68.82 -57.39
C GLN A 208 12.46 -69.10 -56.68
N PRO A 209 13.34 -69.96 -57.24
CA PRO A 209 13.75 -71.29 -56.72
C PRO A 209 13.81 -71.53 -55.19
N THR A 210 13.74 -70.50 -54.34
CA THR A 210 13.52 -70.57 -52.89
C THR A 210 12.21 -69.87 -52.53
N THR A 211 11.40 -70.44 -51.63
CA THR A 211 10.16 -69.81 -51.20
C THR A 211 10.47 -68.61 -50.30
N ASN A 212 10.17 -67.40 -50.78
CA ASN A 212 10.33 -66.17 -50.01
C ASN A 212 8.97 -65.74 -49.45
N TYR A 213 8.84 -65.77 -48.12
CA TYR A 213 7.64 -65.30 -47.44
C TYR A 213 7.82 -63.80 -47.15
N ARG A 214 7.11 -62.99 -47.92
CA ARG A 214 6.97 -61.56 -47.62
C ARG A 214 5.60 -61.32 -47.03
N TYR A 215 5.55 -60.62 -45.90
CA TYR A 215 4.29 -60.14 -45.36
C TYR A 215 4.46 -58.72 -44.81
N GLN A 216 3.41 -57.92 -44.98
CA GLN A 216 3.35 -56.57 -44.47
C GLN A 216 2.36 -56.51 -43.32
N ILE A 217 2.83 -56.12 -42.13
CA ILE A 217 1.98 -55.87 -40.96
C ILE A 217 1.55 -54.41 -40.98
N TRP A 218 0.25 -54.19 -40.94
CA TRP A 218 -0.39 -52.91 -40.77
C TRP A 218 -0.85 -52.78 -39.32
N PHE A 219 -0.54 -51.66 -38.68
CA PHE A 219 -0.82 -51.46 -37.26
C PHE A 219 -0.97 -49.96 -36.93
N ASN A 220 -1.53 -49.68 -35.75
CA ASN A 220 -1.58 -48.31 -35.24
C ASN A 220 -0.32 -48.03 -34.40
N SER A 221 0.55 -47.15 -34.89
CA SER A 221 1.75 -46.74 -34.15
C SER A 221 1.58 -45.46 -33.35
N THR A 222 0.34 -45.07 -33.02
CA THR A 222 0.10 -43.93 -32.15
C THR A 222 0.87 -44.07 -30.84
N GLN A 223 1.52 -42.96 -30.45
CA GLN A 223 2.47 -42.92 -29.37
C GLN A 223 1.74 -43.22 -28.06
N SER A 224 2.24 -44.23 -27.35
CA SER A 224 2.44 -44.14 -25.92
C SER A 224 2.96 -42.75 -25.53
N ALA A 225 2.06 -41.83 -25.19
CA ALA A 225 2.35 -40.49 -24.69
C ALA A 225 2.88 -40.51 -23.24
N ASN A 226 3.47 -41.62 -22.82
CA ASN A 226 4.01 -41.81 -21.48
C ASN A 226 5.23 -42.76 -21.47
N ASN A 227 6.23 -42.47 -22.29
CA ASN A 227 7.55 -43.12 -22.25
C ASN A 227 7.65 -44.64 -22.61
N SER A 228 6.67 -45.27 -23.25
CA SER A 228 6.75 -46.71 -23.60
C SER A 228 6.66 -47.01 -25.09
N ASP A 229 7.82 -47.27 -25.70
CA ASP A 229 8.00 -48.03 -26.93
C ASP A 229 7.57 -47.45 -28.31
N VAL A 230 8.52 -47.51 -29.25
CA VAL A 230 8.35 -47.24 -30.69
C VAL A 230 7.86 -48.50 -31.42
N PHE A 231 8.04 -49.67 -30.79
CA PHE A 231 7.48 -50.95 -31.19
C PHE A 231 6.55 -51.39 -30.07
N SER A 232 5.26 -51.06 -30.15
CA SER A 232 4.26 -51.57 -29.21
C SER A 232 4.53 -53.05 -28.90
N ASP A 233 4.47 -53.44 -27.62
CA ASP A 233 4.78 -54.79 -27.13
C ASP A 233 4.12 -55.90 -27.95
N GLN A 234 2.94 -55.57 -28.49
CA GLN A 234 2.14 -56.47 -29.30
C GLN A 234 2.69 -56.69 -30.71
N ILE A 235 3.43 -55.75 -31.32
CA ILE A 235 3.94 -55.88 -32.70
C ILE A 235 5.04 -56.92 -32.78
N VAL A 236 6.01 -56.87 -31.87
CA VAL A 236 7.12 -57.84 -31.85
C VAL A 236 6.60 -59.22 -31.44
N ALA A 237 5.67 -59.27 -30.48
CA ALA A 237 4.97 -60.51 -30.12
C ALA A 237 4.17 -61.09 -31.30
N PHE A 238 3.51 -60.23 -32.09
CA PHE A 238 2.77 -60.60 -33.28
C PHE A 238 3.69 -61.12 -34.39
N GLN A 239 4.76 -60.38 -34.70
CA GLN A 239 5.75 -60.76 -35.71
C GLN A 239 6.37 -62.11 -35.36
N ARG A 240 6.83 -62.29 -34.11
CA ARG A 240 7.35 -63.57 -33.62
C ARG A 240 6.31 -64.68 -33.80
N GLY A 241 5.06 -64.42 -33.42
CA GLY A 241 3.98 -65.38 -33.56
C GLY A 241 3.74 -65.80 -35.01
N LEU A 242 3.74 -64.85 -35.94
CA LEU A 242 3.57 -65.11 -37.37
C LEU A 242 4.76 -65.86 -37.97
N ASP A 243 5.99 -65.46 -37.65
CA ASP A 243 7.21 -66.15 -38.09
C ASP A 243 7.19 -67.61 -37.63
N GLU A 244 6.87 -67.86 -36.36
CA GLU A 244 6.73 -69.22 -35.83
C GLU A 244 5.60 -70.04 -36.47
N ALA A 245 4.55 -69.40 -36.98
CA ALA A 245 3.45 -70.06 -37.68
C ALA A 245 3.84 -70.40 -39.13
N ILE A 246 4.49 -69.47 -39.83
CA ILE A 246 4.98 -69.67 -41.20
C ILE A 246 6.04 -70.78 -41.21
N ILE A 247 6.98 -70.78 -40.25
CA ILE A 247 7.99 -71.85 -40.11
C ILE A 247 7.30 -73.20 -39.91
N ALA A 248 6.25 -73.27 -39.09
CA ALA A 248 5.52 -74.52 -38.86
C ALA A 248 4.81 -75.04 -40.12
N VAL A 249 4.21 -74.15 -40.93
CA VAL A 249 3.60 -74.52 -42.22
C VAL A 249 4.67 -74.98 -43.21
N ALA A 250 5.79 -74.25 -43.31
CA ALA A 250 6.89 -74.58 -44.22
C ALA A 250 7.60 -75.90 -43.86
N THR A 251 7.60 -76.30 -42.59
CA THR A 251 8.26 -77.55 -42.12
C THR A 251 7.32 -78.76 -42.25
N ASN A 252 6.00 -78.58 -42.13
CA ASN A 252 5.01 -79.65 -42.21
C ASN A 252 4.68 -80.10 -43.65
N SER A 253 5.09 -79.36 -44.68
CA SER A 253 4.78 -79.64 -46.08
C SER A 253 5.62 -80.74 -46.74
N GLY A 254 6.40 -81.52 -45.97
CA GLY A 254 7.04 -82.77 -46.43
C GLY A 254 8.18 -82.60 -47.45
N GLN A 255 8.55 -81.36 -47.81
CA GLN A 255 9.77 -81.07 -48.54
C GLN A 255 10.90 -80.84 -47.53
N THR A 256 11.99 -81.59 -47.64
CA THR A 256 13.26 -81.26 -47.00
C THR A 256 13.73 -79.93 -47.60
N VAL A 257 13.44 -78.83 -46.91
CA VAL A 257 13.84 -77.49 -47.30
C VAL A 257 15.35 -77.36 -47.02
N ASP A 258 16.19 -77.72 -47.99
CA ASP A 258 17.66 -77.53 -47.93
C ASP A 258 18.09 -76.05 -48.03
N THR A 259 17.13 -75.11 -48.03
CA THR A 259 17.40 -73.66 -48.08
C THR A 259 16.54 -72.92 -47.05
N THR A 260 17.18 -72.33 -46.04
CA THR A 260 16.51 -71.51 -45.02
C THR A 260 15.51 -70.53 -45.66
N PRO A 261 14.20 -70.59 -45.35
CA PRO A 261 13.24 -69.64 -45.90
C PRO A 261 13.66 -68.23 -45.49
N THR A 262 13.66 -67.32 -46.46
CA THR A 262 13.95 -65.90 -46.18
C THR A 262 12.64 -65.20 -45.83
N PHE A 263 12.62 -64.53 -44.68
CA PHE A 263 11.50 -63.69 -44.25
C PHE A 263 11.75 -62.26 -44.64
N ASN A 264 10.79 -61.63 -45.31
CA ASN A 264 10.81 -60.20 -45.58
C ASN A 264 9.60 -59.55 -44.90
N VAL A 265 9.83 -59.02 -43.71
CA VAL A 265 8.80 -58.35 -42.92
C VAL A 265 8.82 -56.87 -43.24
N GLN A 266 7.66 -56.33 -43.65
CA GLN A 266 7.47 -54.90 -43.80
C GLN A 266 6.48 -54.41 -42.76
N LEU A 267 6.83 -53.35 -42.03
CA LEU A 267 5.92 -52.69 -41.11
C LEU A 267 5.33 -51.46 -41.82
N LYS A 268 4.01 -51.30 -41.74
CA LYS A 268 3.29 -50.17 -42.32
C LYS A 268 2.32 -49.60 -41.29
N ASP A 269 2.33 -48.28 -41.13
CA ASP A 269 1.34 -47.60 -40.30
C ASP A 269 -0.03 -47.59 -40.97
N TRP A 270 -1.09 -47.61 -40.16
CA TRP A 270 -2.41 -47.18 -40.62
C TRP A 270 -2.34 -45.78 -41.26
N PRO A 271 -3.22 -45.48 -42.23
CA PRO A 271 -3.36 -44.13 -42.73
C PRO A 271 -3.72 -43.16 -41.58
N LYS A 272 -2.74 -42.36 -41.15
CA LYS A 272 -2.95 -41.34 -40.12
C LYS A 272 -3.52 -40.09 -40.76
N VAL A 273 -4.57 -39.55 -40.17
CA VAL A 273 -4.92 -38.14 -40.38
C VAL A 273 -3.83 -37.33 -39.66
N PRO A 274 -3.06 -36.47 -40.34
CA PRO A 274 -2.02 -35.70 -39.68
C PRO A 274 -2.63 -34.88 -38.53
N PRO A 275 -2.04 -34.91 -37.31
CA PRO A 275 -2.48 -34.03 -36.24
C PRO A 275 -2.27 -32.59 -36.71
N SER A 276 -3.37 -31.91 -37.02
CA SER A 276 -3.33 -30.58 -37.62
C SER A 276 -2.94 -29.50 -36.60
N VAL A 277 -2.95 -29.81 -35.30
CA VAL A 277 -2.80 -28.86 -34.19
C VAL A 277 -2.18 -29.53 -32.97
N VAL A 278 -1.13 -28.92 -32.41
CA VAL A 278 -0.67 -29.16 -31.03
C VAL A 278 -1.20 -28.00 -30.19
N GLY A 279 -2.16 -28.27 -29.31
CA GLY A 279 -2.84 -27.24 -28.51
C GLY A 279 -1.99 -26.72 -27.35
N ASP A 280 -2.41 -25.60 -26.77
CA ASP A 280 -1.71 -24.92 -25.68
C ASP A 280 -2.14 -25.43 -24.28
N GLU A 281 -1.86 -26.71 -23.97
CA GLU A 281 -2.32 -27.34 -22.72
C GLU A 281 -1.71 -26.72 -21.46
N ILE A 282 -0.43 -26.33 -21.49
CA ILE A 282 0.24 -25.63 -20.39
C ILE A 282 -0.39 -24.27 -20.14
N VAL A 283 -0.68 -23.50 -21.20
CA VAL A 283 -1.34 -22.20 -21.05
C VAL A 283 -2.72 -22.40 -20.45
N GLY A 284 -3.43 -23.43 -20.90
CA GLY A 284 -4.78 -23.70 -20.43
C GLY A 284 -4.87 -24.14 -18.96
N SER A 285 -3.89 -24.90 -18.46
CA SER A 285 -3.85 -25.44 -17.09
C SER A 285 -3.13 -24.52 -16.11
N LEU A 286 -1.99 -23.94 -16.49
CA LEU A 286 -1.15 -23.13 -15.60
C LEU A 286 -1.34 -21.62 -15.81
N GLY A 287 -2.02 -21.17 -16.86
CA GLY A 287 -2.11 -19.74 -17.17
C GLY A 287 -2.67 -18.89 -16.03
N SER A 288 -3.66 -19.36 -15.28
CA SER A 288 -4.23 -18.66 -14.12
C SER A 288 -3.17 -18.31 -13.07
N LEU A 289 -2.20 -19.21 -12.85
CA LEU A 289 -1.08 -19.02 -11.93
C LEU A 289 -0.14 -17.90 -12.41
N PHE A 290 0.26 -17.94 -13.67
CA PHE A 290 1.22 -16.95 -14.22
C PHE A 290 0.61 -15.55 -14.28
N PHE A 291 -0.65 -15.42 -14.66
CA PHE A 291 -1.33 -14.14 -14.67
C PHE A 291 -1.63 -13.62 -13.25
N PHE A 292 -1.93 -14.50 -12.29
CA PHE A 292 -1.97 -14.15 -10.87
C PHE A 292 -0.63 -13.53 -10.43
N CYS A 293 0.50 -14.17 -10.76
CA CYS A 293 1.82 -13.67 -10.38
C CYS A 293 2.15 -12.30 -10.98
N ALA A 294 1.74 -12.04 -12.22
CA ALA A 294 1.94 -10.73 -12.86
C ALA A 294 1.20 -9.61 -12.11
N GLU A 295 -0.06 -9.82 -11.75
CA GLU A 295 -0.87 -8.84 -11.03
C GLU A 295 -0.44 -8.65 -9.56
N MET A 296 0.20 -9.67 -8.96
CA MET A 296 0.69 -9.58 -7.58
C MET A 296 1.80 -8.53 -7.37
N ILE A 297 2.51 -8.15 -8.43
CA ILE A 297 3.49 -7.07 -8.36
C ILE A 297 2.81 -5.74 -8.02
N ILE A 298 1.67 -5.42 -8.66
CA ILE A 298 0.91 -4.20 -8.38
C ILE A 298 0.37 -4.24 -6.95
N PHE A 299 -0.18 -5.38 -6.52
CA PHE A 299 -0.68 -5.60 -5.17
C PHE A 299 0.38 -5.28 -4.09
N ILE A 300 1.60 -5.82 -4.21
CA ILE A 300 2.68 -5.62 -3.23
C ILE A 300 3.14 -4.16 -3.21
N VAL A 301 3.25 -3.51 -4.37
CA VAL A 301 3.66 -2.10 -4.43
C VAL A 301 2.62 -1.21 -3.78
N VAL A 302 1.33 -1.42 -4.05
CA VAL A 302 0.25 -0.65 -3.43
C VAL A 302 0.30 -0.76 -1.90
N LEU A 303 0.52 -1.96 -1.37
CA LEU A 303 0.72 -2.18 0.07
C LEU A 303 1.89 -1.34 0.61
N ASN A 304 3.04 -1.40 -0.06
CA ASN A 304 4.24 -0.68 0.36
C ASN A 304 4.04 0.84 0.35
N THR A 305 3.46 1.39 -0.72
CA THR A 305 3.28 2.85 -0.87
C THR A 305 2.34 3.41 0.18
N ILE A 306 1.17 2.80 0.38
CA ILE A 306 0.17 3.32 1.34
C ILE A 306 0.70 3.21 2.77
N VAL A 307 1.33 2.08 3.13
CA VAL A 307 1.85 1.90 4.49
C VAL A 307 3.08 2.77 4.75
N THR A 308 3.92 3.03 3.74
CA THR A 308 5.02 4.00 3.88
C THR A 308 4.50 5.42 4.13
N GLU A 309 3.41 5.83 3.46
CA GLU A 309 2.80 7.14 3.73
C GLU A 309 2.17 7.24 5.13
N LYS A 310 1.62 6.14 5.66
CA LYS A 310 1.16 6.05 7.05
C LYS A 310 2.33 6.13 8.03
N GLU A 311 3.39 5.35 7.79
CA GLU A 311 4.61 5.32 8.63
C GLU A 311 5.27 6.70 8.71
N GLN A 312 5.29 7.45 7.60
CA GLN A 312 5.79 8.82 7.53
C GLN A 312 4.79 9.89 8.01
N LYS A 313 3.57 9.50 8.42
CA LYS A 313 2.49 10.39 8.89
C LYS A 313 2.03 11.43 7.87
N LEU A 314 2.34 11.21 6.58
CA LEU A 314 1.96 12.10 5.48
C LEU A 314 0.45 12.20 5.37
N ARG A 315 -0.25 11.08 5.58
CA ARG A 315 -1.71 11.01 5.61
C ARG A 315 -2.30 11.92 6.70
N ASP A 316 -1.78 11.84 7.92
CA ASP A 316 -2.29 12.64 9.04
C ASP A 316 -2.06 14.13 8.82
N SER A 317 -0.93 14.51 8.23
CA SER A 317 -0.65 15.89 7.81
C SER A 317 -1.68 16.42 6.82
N LEU A 318 -2.03 15.63 5.79
CA LEU A 318 -3.07 16.01 4.83
C LEU A 318 -4.44 16.18 5.51
N ILE A 319 -4.80 15.28 6.43
CA ILE A 319 -6.07 15.33 7.16
C ILE A 319 -6.13 16.55 8.09
N MET A 320 -5.04 16.85 8.82
CA MET A 320 -4.93 18.06 9.65
C MET A 320 -5.14 19.34 8.84
N MET A 321 -4.65 19.37 7.61
CA MET A 321 -4.83 20.50 6.69
C MET A 321 -6.23 20.58 6.07
N GLY A 322 -7.10 19.61 6.32
CA GLY A 322 -8.51 19.61 5.90
C GLY A 322 -8.86 18.68 4.73
N LEU A 323 -7.98 17.72 4.38
CA LEU A 323 -8.32 16.67 3.42
C LEU A 323 -9.35 15.70 4.03
N LYS A 324 -10.43 15.42 3.28
CA LYS A 324 -11.37 14.36 3.68
C LYS A 324 -10.76 12.98 3.45
N VAL A 325 -10.95 12.09 4.43
CA VAL A 325 -10.42 10.71 4.40
C VAL A 325 -10.97 9.91 3.22
N GLU A 326 -12.23 10.17 2.85
CA GLU A 326 -12.90 9.48 1.75
C GLU A 326 -12.27 9.85 0.40
N VAL A 327 -11.84 11.11 0.25
CA VAL A 327 -11.14 11.60 -0.95
C VAL A 327 -9.75 10.97 -1.07
N TYR A 328 -9.05 10.76 0.06
CA TYR A 328 -7.78 10.05 0.09
C TYR A 328 -7.92 8.64 -0.52
N TRP A 329 -8.81 7.80 0.01
CA TRP A 329 -8.99 6.43 -0.49
C TRP A 329 -9.47 6.39 -1.95
N LEU A 330 -10.42 7.26 -2.32
CA LEU A 330 -10.90 7.34 -3.70
C LEU A 330 -9.78 7.76 -4.67
N SER A 331 -8.90 8.68 -4.27
CA SER A 331 -7.77 9.09 -5.12
C SER A 331 -6.80 7.94 -5.41
N TYR A 332 -6.54 7.08 -4.43
CA TYR A 332 -5.72 5.88 -4.61
C TYR A 332 -6.42 4.82 -5.45
N LEU A 333 -7.72 4.59 -5.21
CA LEU A 333 -8.50 3.64 -6.00
C LEU A 333 -8.44 4.02 -7.49
N LEU A 334 -8.70 5.29 -7.82
CA LEU A 334 -8.68 5.77 -9.19
C LEU A 334 -7.27 5.78 -9.80
N SER A 335 -6.23 6.19 -9.05
CA SER A 335 -4.86 6.19 -9.57
C SER A 335 -4.31 4.79 -9.82
N ASN A 336 -4.70 3.81 -9.01
CA ASN A 336 -4.32 2.41 -9.21
C ASN A 336 -5.21 1.71 -10.26
N ALA A 337 -6.49 2.09 -10.38
CA ALA A 337 -7.36 1.59 -11.44
C ALA A 337 -6.79 1.86 -12.83
N TRP A 338 -6.23 3.05 -13.05
CA TRP A 338 -5.55 3.37 -14.30
C TRP A 338 -4.35 2.46 -14.57
N LEU A 339 -3.54 2.15 -13.55
CA LEU A 339 -2.40 1.23 -13.67
C LEU A 339 -2.86 -0.19 -14.02
N VAL A 340 -3.90 -0.69 -13.33
CA VAL A 340 -4.49 -2.01 -13.58
C VAL A 340 -5.04 -2.10 -15.00
N ILE A 341 -5.75 -1.07 -15.47
CA ILE A 341 -6.28 -1.02 -16.85
C ILE A 341 -5.15 -1.13 -17.87
N ILE A 342 -4.06 -0.38 -17.72
CA ILE A 342 -2.92 -0.48 -18.63
C ILE A 342 -2.27 -1.86 -18.52
N CYS A 343 -2.07 -2.40 -17.32
CA CYS A 343 -1.48 -3.73 -17.09
C CYS A 343 -2.32 -4.83 -17.76
N SER A 344 -3.64 -4.76 -17.65
CA SER A 344 -4.58 -5.69 -18.29
C SER A 344 -4.51 -5.61 -19.82
N ILE A 345 -4.44 -4.39 -20.39
CA ILE A 345 -4.28 -4.19 -21.84
C ILE A 345 -2.95 -4.78 -22.32
N ILE A 346 -1.86 -4.52 -21.60
CA ILE A 346 -0.53 -5.05 -21.94
C ILE A 346 -0.51 -6.58 -21.85
N THR A 347 -1.10 -7.16 -20.80
CA THR A 347 -1.20 -8.61 -20.61
C THR A 347 -1.93 -9.26 -21.78
N CYS A 348 -3.09 -8.72 -22.18
CA CYS A 348 -3.84 -9.23 -23.33
C CYS A 348 -3.09 -9.04 -24.66
N PHE A 349 -2.42 -7.90 -24.84
CA PHE A 349 -1.64 -7.62 -26.05
C PHE A 349 -0.43 -8.54 -26.19
N LEU A 350 0.30 -8.79 -25.09
CA LEU A 350 1.41 -9.74 -25.06
C LEU A 350 0.91 -11.17 -25.32
N GLY A 351 -0.18 -11.60 -24.68
CA GLY A 351 -0.80 -12.90 -24.94
C GLY A 351 -1.17 -13.11 -26.41
N PHE A 352 -1.68 -12.06 -27.08
CA PHE A 352 -1.95 -12.07 -28.52
C PHE A 352 -0.67 -12.14 -29.37
N ILE A 353 0.39 -11.41 -29.02
CA ILE A 353 1.69 -11.45 -29.72
C ILE A 353 2.30 -12.85 -29.68
N PHE A 354 2.28 -13.51 -28.52
CA PHE A 354 2.78 -14.88 -28.35
C PHE A 354 1.82 -15.95 -28.91
N ARG A 355 0.67 -15.54 -29.48
CA ARG A 355 -0.32 -16.40 -30.15
C ARG A 355 -0.92 -17.51 -29.29
N PHE A 356 -1.06 -17.28 -27.99
CA PHE A 356 -1.75 -18.23 -27.12
C PHE A 356 -3.22 -18.40 -27.53
N GLU A 357 -3.68 -19.65 -27.64
CA GLU A 357 -5.05 -19.98 -28.08
C GLU A 357 -6.12 -19.34 -27.19
N VAL A 358 -5.85 -19.21 -25.89
CA VAL A 358 -6.72 -18.51 -24.92
C VAL A 358 -6.99 -17.06 -25.33
N PHE A 359 -6.01 -16.38 -25.94
CA PHE A 359 -6.12 -14.96 -26.33
C PHE A 359 -6.57 -14.77 -27.78
N THR A 360 -6.27 -15.72 -28.67
CA THR A 360 -6.63 -15.65 -30.10
C THR A 360 -8.03 -16.16 -30.38
N ASN A 361 -8.51 -17.17 -29.64
CA ASN A 361 -9.83 -17.78 -29.79
C ASN A 361 -10.89 -17.21 -28.82
N THR A 362 -10.56 -16.18 -28.06
CA THR A 362 -11.50 -15.52 -27.11
C THR A 362 -11.74 -14.08 -27.54
N ASN A 363 -12.94 -13.56 -27.28
CA ASN A 363 -13.19 -12.13 -27.48
C ASN A 363 -12.28 -11.26 -26.59
N PHE A 364 -11.50 -10.40 -27.22
CA PHE A 364 -10.51 -9.53 -26.57
C PHE A 364 -11.08 -8.68 -25.42
N LEU A 365 -12.31 -8.18 -25.56
CA LEU A 365 -12.94 -7.31 -24.56
C LEU A 365 -13.31 -8.09 -23.28
N VAL A 366 -13.72 -9.36 -23.42
CA VAL A 366 -14.04 -10.23 -22.27
C VAL A 366 -12.79 -10.49 -21.42
N LEU A 367 -11.65 -10.76 -22.07
CA LEU A 367 -10.37 -10.96 -21.38
C LEU A 367 -9.92 -9.69 -20.66
N ILE A 368 -9.94 -8.53 -21.35
CA ILE A 368 -9.57 -7.25 -20.73
C ILE A 368 -10.42 -6.96 -19.49
N ILE A 369 -11.74 -7.12 -19.57
CA ILE A 369 -12.63 -6.86 -18.43
C ILE A 369 -12.34 -7.84 -17.30
N THR A 370 -12.06 -9.10 -17.60
CA THR A 370 -11.72 -10.12 -16.59
C THR A 370 -10.44 -9.75 -15.84
N PHE A 371 -9.38 -9.36 -16.54
CA PHE A 371 -8.13 -8.91 -15.89
C PHE A 371 -8.32 -7.59 -15.11
N ILE A 372 -9.11 -6.64 -15.63
CA ILE A 372 -9.42 -5.40 -14.93
C ILE A 372 -10.16 -5.68 -13.62
N LEU A 373 -11.20 -6.51 -13.64
CA LEU A 373 -11.97 -6.85 -12.45
C LEU A 373 -11.11 -7.57 -11.42
N PHE A 374 -10.26 -8.50 -11.86
CA PHE A 374 -9.33 -9.21 -10.98
C PHE A 374 -8.29 -8.26 -10.35
N GLY A 375 -7.62 -7.43 -11.14
CA GLY A 375 -6.64 -6.46 -10.63
C GLY A 375 -7.28 -5.44 -9.68
N MET A 376 -8.49 -4.96 -9.98
CA MET A 376 -9.24 -4.06 -9.10
C MET A 376 -9.66 -4.72 -7.78
N ALA A 377 -10.04 -5.99 -7.81
CA ALA A 377 -10.35 -6.76 -6.61
C ALA A 377 -9.09 -6.96 -5.75
N MET A 378 -7.94 -7.25 -6.35
CA MET A 378 -6.66 -7.35 -5.64
C MET A 378 -6.21 -6.00 -5.04
N VAL A 379 -6.35 -4.89 -5.77
CA VAL A 379 -6.07 -3.54 -5.21
C VAL A 379 -6.97 -3.23 -4.02
N SER A 380 -8.25 -3.58 -4.09
CA SER A 380 -9.20 -3.38 -2.99
C SER A 380 -8.83 -4.23 -1.78
N PHE A 381 -8.42 -5.49 -2.02
CA PHE A 381 -7.91 -6.37 -0.98
C PHE A 381 -6.60 -5.85 -0.36
N ALA A 382 -5.72 -5.23 -1.15
CA ALA A 382 -4.52 -4.57 -0.65
C ALA A 382 -4.88 -3.46 0.33
N PHE A 383 -5.82 -2.58 -0.03
CA PHE A 383 -6.27 -1.48 0.83
C PHE A 383 -6.75 -1.99 2.18
N PHE A 384 -7.53 -3.06 2.17
CA PHE A 384 -8.00 -3.72 3.38
C PHE A 384 -6.82 -4.13 4.27
N ILE A 385 -5.83 -4.86 3.75
CA ILE A 385 -4.63 -5.27 4.51
C ILE A 385 -3.85 -4.07 5.06
N THR A 386 -3.76 -2.96 4.31
CA THR A 386 -3.03 -1.76 4.78
C THR A 386 -3.65 -1.11 6.02
N VAL A 387 -4.90 -1.42 6.36
CA VAL A 387 -5.57 -0.89 7.56
C VAL A 387 -4.99 -1.49 8.84
N TRP A 388 -4.48 -2.72 8.80
CA TRP A 388 -3.83 -3.37 9.94
C TRP A 388 -2.31 -3.13 10.02
N CYS A 389 -1.69 -2.78 8.91
CA CYS A 389 -0.24 -2.64 8.84
C CYS A 389 0.20 -1.23 9.20
N ARG A 390 1.07 -1.10 10.22
CA ARG A 390 1.66 0.19 10.63
C ARG A 390 3.05 0.45 10.03
N LYS A 391 3.82 -0.60 9.76
CA LYS A 391 5.18 -0.51 9.21
C LYS A 391 5.22 -1.09 7.80
N ALA A 392 5.91 -0.42 6.88
CA ALA A 392 5.97 -0.82 5.48
C ALA A 392 6.57 -2.23 5.29
N ARG A 393 7.62 -2.56 6.06
CA ARG A 393 8.25 -3.90 6.05
C ARG A 393 7.28 -5.03 6.41
N VAL A 394 6.41 -4.81 7.39
CA VAL A 394 5.40 -5.82 7.80
C VAL A 394 4.33 -5.96 6.72
N ALA A 395 3.91 -4.86 6.10
CA ALA A 395 2.95 -4.89 5.01
C ALA A 395 3.47 -5.69 3.80
N VAL A 396 4.73 -5.46 3.42
CA VAL A 396 5.38 -6.22 2.32
C VAL A 396 5.50 -7.70 2.67
N LEU A 397 5.86 -8.05 3.91
CA LEU A 397 5.93 -9.45 4.35
C LEU A 397 4.56 -10.13 4.30
N ASN A 398 3.50 -9.46 4.77
CA ASN A 398 2.13 -9.94 4.62
C ASN A 398 1.73 -10.09 3.15
N GLY A 399 2.16 -9.16 2.30
CA GLY A 399 1.93 -9.22 0.86
C GLY A 399 2.61 -10.42 0.20
N ILE A 400 3.86 -10.70 0.57
CA ILE A 400 4.61 -11.89 0.11
C ILE A 400 3.97 -13.18 0.62
N PHE A 401 3.47 -13.19 1.86
CA PHE A 401 2.76 -14.33 2.42
C PHE A 401 1.46 -14.63 1.64
N VAL A 402 0.67 -13.60 1.32
CA VAL A 402 -0.51 -13.72 0.46
C VAL A 402 -0.12 -14.19 -0.95
N PHE A 403 1.00 -13.70 -1.49
CA PHE A 403 1.53 -14.16 -2.78
C PHE A 403 1.87 -15.65 -2.76
N ILE A 404 2.60 -16.15 -1.76
CA ILE A 404 2.98 -17.56 -1.64
C ILE A 404 1.75 -18.45 -1.48
N ILE A 405 0.81 -18.08 -0.59
CA ILE A 405 -0.44 -18.83 -0.41
C ILE A 405 -1.25 -18.83 -1.69
N GLY A 406 -1.42 -17.68 -2.33
CA GLY A 406 -2.15 -17.57 -3.60
C GLY A 406 -1.49 -18.40 -4.70
N LEU A 407 -0.16 -18.40 -4.80
CA LEU A 407 0.60 -19.21 -5.76
C LEU A 407 0.39 -20.71 -5.53
N LEU A 408 0.54 -21.18 -4.29
CA LEU A 408 0.31 -22.59 -3.95
C LEU A 408 -1.15 -22.99 -4.18
N PHE A 409 -2.08 -22.10 -3.83
CA PHE A 409 -3.50 -22.32 -4.00
C PHE A 409 -3.89 -22.39 -5.48
N GLN A 410 -3.41 -21.46 -6.33
CA GLN A 410 -3.64 -21.51 -7.77
C GLN A 410 -3.07 -22.79 -8.38
N SER A 411 -1.83 -23.14 -8.01
CA SER A 411 -1.16 -24.33 -8.50
C SER A 411 -1.89 -25.61 -8.10
N PHE A 412 -2.34 -25.74 -6.84
CA PHE A 412 -3.02 -26.95 -6.38
C PHE A 412 -4.46 -27.05 -6.91
N VAL A 413 -5.20 -25.94 -6.92
CA VAL A 413 -6.64 -25.95 -7.23
C VAL A 413 -6.91 -25.91 -8.72
N PHE A 414 -6.21 -25.07 -9.48
CA PHE A 414 -6.56 -24.79 -10.88
C PHE A 414 -5.65 -25.45 -11.92
N SER A 415 -4.50 -26.02 -11.53
CA SER A 415 -3.68 -26.82 -12.47
C SER A 415 -4.35 -28.13 -12.86
N ASN A 416 -5.30 -28.63 -12.06
CA ASN A 416 -6.08 -29.82 -12.38
C ASN A 416 -7.57 -29.45 -12.55
N ASN A 417 -8.12 -29.76 -13.73
CA ASN A 417 -9.50 -29.44 -14.09
C ASN A 417 -10.53 -30.04 -13.12
N PHE A 418 -10.29 -31.26 -12.64
CA PHE A 418 -11.17 -31.92 -11.68
C PHE A 418 -11.25 -31.12 -10.38
N VAL A 419 -10.09 -30.78 -9.82
CA VAL A 419 -9.99 -30.01 -8.57
C VAL A 419 -10.52 -28.59 -8.77
N GLY A 420 -10.34 -27.99 -9.95
CA GLY A 420 -10.86 -26.66 -10.25
C GLY A 420 -12.39 -26.58 -10.18
N TYR A 421 -13.09 -27.59 -10.71
CA TYR A 421 -14.56 -27.59 -10.80
C TYR A 421 -15.28 -28.17 -9.58
N ILE A 422 -14.64 -29.03 -8.77
CA ILE A 422 -15.32 -29.70 -7.63
C ILE A 422 -15.85 -28.73 -6.59
N TRP A 423 -15.17 -27.60 -6.38
CA TRP A 423 -15.60 -26.55 -5.46
C TRP A 423 -16.83 -25.77 -5.93
N TRP A 424 -17.18 -25.90 -7.20
CA TRP A 424 -18.27 -25.16 -7.84
C TRP A 424 -19.49 -26.04 -8.15
N ASP A 425 -19.37 -27.37 -8.01
CA ASP A 425 -20.48 -28.30 -8.11
C ASP A 425 -21.52 -28.02 -7.01
N VAL A 426 -22.79 -27.91 -7.42
CA VAL A 426 -23.94 -27.68 -6.53
C VAL A 426 -24.10 -28.81 -5.50
N LYS A 427 -23.60 -30.01 -5.79
CA LYS A 427 -23.68 -31.16 -4.88
C LYS A 427 -22.59 -31.17 -3.80
N THR A 428 -21.50 -30.42 -3.99
CA THR A 428 -20.42 -30.28 -3.00
C THR A 428 -20.84 -29.33 -1.88
N ALA A 429 -20.33 -29.52 -0.66
CA ALA A 429 -20.65 -28.69 0.50
C ALA A 429 -20.47 -27.19 0.21
N SER A 430 -21.57 -26.44 0.19
CA SER A 430 -21.61 -25.06 -0.27
C SER A 430 -20.76 -24.10 0.59
N TYR A 431 -20.48 -24.45 1.84
CA TYR A 431 -19.73 -23.60 2.77
C TYR A 431 -18.32 -23.23 2.27
N PHE A 432 -17.56 -24.20 1.75
CA PHE A 432 -16.19 -23.96 1.26
C PHE A 432 -16.17 -22.99 0.08
N ARG A 433 -17.14 -23.11 -0.83
CA ARG A 433 -17.32 -22.19 -1.96
C ARG A 433 -17.56 -20.75 -1.49
N HIS A 434 -18.41 -20.55 -0.49
CA HIS A 434 -18.69 -19.21 0.03
C HIS A 434 -17.45 -18.59 0.70
N ILE A 435 -16.67 -19.35 1.48
CA ILE A 435 -15.43 -18.85 2.08
C ILE A 435 -14.41 -18.49 1.00
N PHE A 436 -14.13 -19.43 0.09
CA PHE A 436 -13.11 -19.20 -0.94
C PHE A 436 -13.53 -18.12 -1.94
N SER A 437 -14.84 -17.90 -2.15
CA SER A 437 -15.33 -16.80 -2.97
C SER A 437 -15.01 -15.41 -2.43
N LEU A 438 -14.56 -15.27 -1.18
CA LEU A 438 -14.05 -14.01 -0.64
C LEU A 438 -12.61 -13.73 -1.10
N LEU A 439 -11.92 -14.72 -1.66
CA LEU A 439 -10.55 -14.60 -2.16
C LEU A 439 -10.60 -14.27 -3.67
N PRO A 440 -10.18 -13.07 -4.10
CA PRO A 440 -10.35 -12.67 -5.50
C PRO A 440 -9.65 -13.61 -6.50
N PHE A 441 -8.50 -14.18 -6.10
CA PHE A 441 -7.77 -15.13 -6.94
C PHE A 441 -8.53 -16.44 -7.15
N PHE A 442 -9.38 -16.89 -6.22
CA PHE A 442 -10.22 -18.09 -6.44
C PHE A 442 -11.28 -17.84 -7.52
N ASN A 443 -11.93 -16.67 -7.48
CA ASN A 443 -12.91 -16.27 -8.50
C ASN A 443 -12.27 -16.09 -9.88
N PHE A 444 -11.07 -15.50 -9.93
CA PHE A 444 -10.27 -15.37 -11.15
C PHE A 444 -9.84 -16.72 -11.72
N GLY A 445 -9.36 -17.64 -10.87
CA GLY A 445 -8.95 -18.98 -11.30
C GLY A 445 -10.09 -19.74 -11.97
N LYS A 446 -11.32 -19.65 -11.42
CA LYS A 446 -12.50 -20.29 -12.03
C LYS A 446 -12.85 -19.71 -13.40
N ILE A 447 -12.94 -18.39 -13.54
CA ILE A 447 -13.28 -17.81 -14.86
C ILE A 447 -12.16 -18.01 -15.89
N TYR A 448 -10.90 -18.01 -15.46
CA TYR A 448 -9.80 -18.35 -16.35
C TYR A 448 -9.90 -19.80 -16.84
N LEU A 449 -10.20 -20.74 -15.94
CA LEU A 449 -10.44 -22.15 -16.28
C LEU A 449 -11.59 -22.30 -17.28
N ASP A 450 -12.72 -21.61 -17.05
CA ASP A 450 -13.89 -21.62 -17.95
C ASP A 450 -13.53 -21.13 -19.36
N ILE A 451 -12.82 -19.99 -19.45
CA ILE A 451 -12.39 -19.39 -20.72
C ILE A 451 -11.38 -20.30 -21.42
N SER A 452 -10.41 -20.80 -20.66
CA SER A 452 -9.36 -21.70 -21.14
C SER A 452 -9.97 -22.95 -21.79
N LYS A 453 -10.92 -23.61 -21.14
CA LYS A 453 -11.52 -24.85 -21.66
C LYS A 453 -12.21 -24.70 -23.01
N LEU A 454 -12.94 -23.60 -23.21
CA LEU A 454 -13.63 -23.35 -24.48
C LEU A 454 -12.69 -22.81 -25.58
N SER A 455 -11.50 -22.29 -25.22
CA SER A 455 -10.57 -21.64 -26.15
C SER A 455 -9.41 -22.54 -26.61
N THR A 456 -8.82 -23.34 -25.71
CA THR A 456 -7.76 -24.31 -26.04
C THR A 456 -8.32 -25.63 -26.56
N GLY A 457 -9.56 -25.97 -26.19
CA GLY A 457 -10.24 -27.17 -26.65
C GLY A 457 -10.04 -28.38 -25.74
N LYS A 458 -10.31 -29.57 -26.27
CA LYS A 458 -10.24 -30.83 -25.54
C LYS A 458 -9.23 -31.77 -26.19
N PHE A 459 -8.48 -32.49 -25.35
CA PHE A 459 -7.72 -33.65 -25.81
C PHE A 459 -8.69 -34.80 -26.04
N ASP A 460 -8.78 -35.28 -27.27
CA ASP A 460 -9.55 -36.47 -27.58
C ASP A 460 -8.63 -37.69 -27.48
N PHE A 461 -8.84 -38.50 -26.43
CA PHE A 461 -8.08 -39.72 -26.20
C PHE A 461 -8.26 -40.75 -27.32
N LEU A 462 -9.34 -40.66 -28.10
CA LEU A 462 -9.67 -41.61 -29.16
C LEU A 462 -8.91 -41.31 -30.46
N THR A 463 -8.80 -40.04 -30.81
CA THR A 463 -8.09 -39.62 -32.02
C THR A 463 -6.65 -39.18 -31.74
N GLU A 464 -6.26 -39.10 -30.45
CA GLU A 464 -5.01 -38.49 -29.98
C GLU A 464 -4.76 -37.10 -30.60
N THR A 465 -5.85 -36.41 -30.92
CA THR A 465 -5.82 -35.06 -31.47
C THR A 465 -6.49 -34.10 -30.52
N ILE A 466 -5.95 -32.89 -30.48
CA ILE A 466 -6.58 -31.80 -29.74
C ILE A 466 -7.67 -31.23 -30.66
N ILE A 467 -8.91 -31.44 -30.26
CA ILE A 467 -10.06 -30.83 -30.91
C ILE A 467 -10.10 -29.38 -30.44
N LYS A 468 -9.84 -28.46 -31.37
CA LYS A 468 -9.92 -27.02 -31.12
C LYS A 468 -11.28 -26.66 -30.54
N GLY A 469 -11.26 -25.87 -29.48
CA GLY A 469 -12.47 -25.35 -28.88
C GLY A 469 -13.22 -24.40 -29.82
N PRO A 470 -14.54 -24.22 -29.63
CA PRO A 470 -15.36 -23.30 -30.42
C PRO A 470 -14.98 -21.82 -30.21
N GLY A 471 -14.07 -21.54 -29.27
CA GLY A 471 -13.71 -20.20 -28.81
C GLY A 471 -14.67 -19.70 -27.75
N PHE A 472 -14.27 -18.65 -27.03
CA PHE A 472 -15.09 -18.04 -25.96
C PHE A 472 -15.64 -16.69 -26.42
N LYS A 473 -16.95 -16.63 -26.66
CA LYS A 473 -17.68 -15.43 -27.10
C LYS A 473 -18.46 -14.78 -25.95
N TRP A 474 -19.01 -13.59 -26.20
CA TRP A 474 -19.79 -12.84 -25.21
C TRP A 474 -21.02 -13.61 -24.68
N HIS A 475 -21.67 -14.44 -25.50
CA HIS A 475 -22.83 -15.20 -25.04
C HIS A 475 -22.44 -16.35 -24.10
N ASP A 476 -21.23 -16.91 -24.25
CA ASP A 476 -20.74 -18.03 -23.44
C ASP A 476 -20.51 -17.63 -21.97
N LEU A 477 -20.37 -16.32 -21.71
CA LEU A 477 -20.28 -15.79 -20.36
C LEU A 477 -21.55 -16.08 -19.54
N PHE A 478 -22.73 -16.06 -20.17
CA PHE A 478 -24.02 -16.18 -19.49
C PHE A 478 -24.58 -17.61 -19.50
N ASN A 479 -24.01 -18.50 -20.32
CA ASN A 479 -24.44 -19.89 -20.42
C ASN A 479 -23.51 -20.80 -19.62
N PRO A 480 -24.02 -21.91 -19.05
CA PRO A 480 -23.17 -22.92 -18.44
C PRO A 480 -22.29 -23.60 -19.50
N ILE A 481 -21.10 -24.05 -19.09
CA ILE A 481 -20.19 -24.77 -19.97
C ILE A 481 -20.84 -26.10 -20.38
N PRO A 482 -20.78 -26.51 -21.67
CA PRO A 482 -21.30 -27.80 -22.10
C PRO A 482 -20.61 -28.96 -21.37
N ASN A 483 -21.38 -30.00 -21.03
CA ASN A 483 -20.90 -31.17 -20.29
C ASN A 483 -19.70 -31.87 -20.97
N GLU A 484 -19.56 -31.76 -22.28
CA GLU A 484 -18.46 -32.34 -23.06
C GLU A 484 -17.08 -31.76 -22.71
N TYR A 485 -17.02 -30.54 -22.19
CA TYR A 485 -15.77 -29.87 -21.80
C TYR A 485 -15.48 -29.95 -20.30
N LEU A 486 -16.37 -30.60 -19.53
CA LEU A 486 -16.24 -30.76 -18.07
C LEU A 486 -15.66 -32.14 -17.72
N PRO A 487 -14.87 -32.24 -16.64
CA PRO A 487 -14.34 -33.52 -16.18
C PRO A 487 -15.45 -34.42 -15.62
N THR A 488 -15.31 -35.73 -15.79
CA THR A 488 -16.20 -36.75 -15.20
C THR A 488 -15.70 -37.21 -13.82
N TYR A 489 -16.62 -37.46 -12.89
CA TYR A 489 -16.31 -37.73 -11.47
C TYR A 489 -16.33 -39.21 -11.08
N ASP A 490 -16.85 -40.08 -11.93
CA ASP A 490 -16.94 -41.52 -11.68
C ASP A 490 -17.03 -42.34 -12.97
N ALA A 491 -16.92 -43.67 -12.83
CA ALA A 491 -17.09 -44.63 -13.93
C ALA A 491 -18.49 -44.56 -14.58
N ALA A 492 -19.47 -43.92 -13.92
CA ALA A 492 -20.80 -43.64 -14.47
C ALA A 492 -20.85 -42.35 -15.31
N GLY A 493 -19.75 -41.62 -15.44
CA GLY A 493 -19.63 -40.45 -16.31
C GLY A 493 -20.33 -39.19 -15.81
N ARG A 494 -20.55 -39.03 -14.50
CA ARG A 494 -21.22 -37.82 -13.96
C ARG A 494 -20.34 -36.58 -14.13
N THR A 495 -20.88 -35.52 -14.73
CA THR A 495 -20.23 -34.21 -14.82
C THR A 495 -20.68 -33.26 -13.69
N PRO A 496 -19.82 -32.34 -13.23
CA PRO A 496 -20.21 -31.33 -12.25
C PRO A 496 -21.26 -30.38 -12.80
N LEU A 497 -22.21 -30.00 -11.95
CA LEU A 497 -23.15 -28.93 -12.28
C LEU A 497 -22.53 -27.59 -11.90
N VAL A 498 -21.80 -26.98 -12.83
CA VAL A 498 -21.09 -25.71 -12.61
C VAL A 498 -21.96 -24.50 -12.99
N PRO A 499 -21.89 -23.39 -12.23
CA PRO A 499 -22.60 -22.18 -12.58
C PRO A 499 -21.94 -21.44 -13.77
N PRO A 500 -22.70 -20.57 -14.47
CA PRO A 500 -22.19 -19.80 -15.60
C PRO A 500 -20.94 -18.95 -15.26
N PRO A 501 -20.05 -18.69 -16.24
CA PRO A 501 -18.84 -17.89 -16.03
C PRO A 501 -19.08 -16.48 -15.48
N VAL A 502 -20.19 -15.83 -15.85
CA VAL A 502 -20.57 -14.48 -15.36
C VAL A 502 -20.65 -14.40 -13.84
N GLN A 503 -20.93 -15.51 -13.16
CA GLN A 503 -20.98 -15.51 -11.70
C GLN A 503 -19.65 -15.08 -11.08
N SER A 504 -18.51 -15.44 -11.68
CA SER A 504 -17.20 -14.99 -11.22
C SER A 504 -17.02 -13.49 -11.33
N TRP A 505 -17.57 -12.84 -12.37
CA TRP A 505 -17.56 -11.38 -12.47
C TRP A 505 -18.37 -10.73 -11.36
N TYR A 506 -19.56 -11.28 -11.04
CA TYR A 506 -20.36 -10.78 -9.92
C TYR A 506 -19.64 -10.94 -8.58
N LEU A 507 -18.94 -12.06 -8.36
CA LEU A 507 -18.16 -12.28 -7.14
C LEU A 507 -16.94 -11.34 -7.06
N LEU A 508 -16.21 -11.11 -8.16
CA LEU A 508 -15.13 -10.12 -8.19
C LEU A 508 -15.62 -8.69 -7.94
N LEU A 509 -16.78 -8.31 -8.49
CA LEU A 509 -17.42 -7.03 -8.20
C LEU A 509 -17.86 -6.93 -6.73
N MET A 510 -18.37 -8.03 -6.16
CA MET A 510 -18.68 -8.13 -4.75
C MET A 510 -17.41 -7.95 -3.90
N ASP A 511 -16.30 -8.58 -4.25
CA ASP A 511 -15.01 -8.46 -3.54
C ASP A 511 -14.52 -7.01 -3.55
N ILE A 512 -14.59 -6.32 -4.70
CA ILE A 512 -14.24 -4.89 -4.80
C ILE A 512 -15.09 -4.07 -3.81
N GLY A 513 -16.42 -4.22 -3.86
CA GLY A 513 -17.32 -3.50 -2.97
C GLY A 513 -17.10 -3.83 -1.49
N LEU A 514 -16.95 -5.11 -1.17
CA LEU A 514 -16.74 -5.63 0.18
C LEU A 514 -15.44 -5.08 0.77
N TYR A 515 -14.31 -5.24 0.08
CA TYR A 515 -13.02 -4.79 0.60
C TYR A 515 -12.92 -3.26 0.68
N CYS A 516 -13.54 -2.52 -0.23
CA CYS A 516 -13.68 -1.06 -0.09
C CYS A 516 -14.50 -0.67 1.14
N LEU A 517 -15.64 -1.34 1.39
CA LEU A 517 -16.48 -1.10 2.56
C LEU A 517 -15.74 -1.44 3.86
N LEU A 518 -15.07 -2.59 3.89
CA LEU A 518 -14.31 -3.03 5.05
C LEU A 518 -13.12 -2.10 5.32
N THR A 519 -12.42 -1.65 4.27
CA THR A 519 -11.35 -0.64 4.39
C THR A 519 -11.92 0.63 5.02
N TRP A 520 -13.02 1.15 4.51
CA TRP A 520 -13.68 2.34 5.06
C TRP A 520 -14.11 2.16 6.52
N TYR A 521 -14.64 0.99 6.89
CA TYR A 521 -15.10 0.69 8.25
C TYR A 521 -13.93 0.57 9.24
N PHE A 522 -12.96 -0.29 8.96
CA PHE A 522 -11.85 -0.57 9.88
C PHE A 522 -10.90 0.61 10.02
N ASP A 523 -10.73 1.43 8.99
CA ASP A 523 -9.88 2.62 9.01
C ASP A 523 -10.39 3.68 10.01
N LYS A 524 -11.69 3.71 10.32
CA LYS A 524 -12.28 4.62 11.32
C LYS A 524 -12.25 4.04 12.75
N ILE A 525 -12.12 2.74 12.88
CA ILE A 525 -12.25 2.01 14.16
C ILE A 525 -10.90 1.64 14.74
N LEU A 526 -9.96 1.23 13.90
CA LEU A 526 -8.62 0.88 14.33
C LEU A 526 -7.84 2.13 14.71
N PRO A 527 -7.13 2.13 15.85
CA PRO A 527 -6.38 3.28 16.31
C PRO A 527 -5.12 3.47 15.45
N ASP A 528 -5.05 4.60 14.74
CA ASP A 528 -3.80 5.16 14.25
C ASP A 528 -3.03 5.85 15.41
N GLU A 529 -1.71 6.03 15.30
CA GLU A 529 -0.89 6.61 16.40
C GLU A 529 -1.40 7.98 16.88
N PHE A 530 -2.01 8.74 15.97
CA PHE A 530 -2.54 10.08 16.19
C PHE A 530 -3.99 10.21 15.68
N GLY A 531 -4.79 9.17 15.88
CA GLY A 531 -6.18 9.10 15.41
C GLY A 531 -7.22 9.12 16.54
N THR A 532 -8.38 9.71 16.25
CA THR A 532 -9.56 9.57 17.12
C THR A 532 -10.26 8.23 16.83
N ARG A 533 -10.26 7.31 17.81
CA ARG A 533 -11.02 6.05 17.69
C ARG A 533 -12.51 6.38 17.67
N ARG A 534 -13.22 6.00 16.59
CA ARG A 534 -14.68 6.03 16.58
C ARG A 534 -15.25 4.76 17.20
N SER A 535 -16.46 4.86 17.75
CA SER A 535 -17.19 3.70 18.25
C SER A 535 -17.45 2.71 17.11
N PRO A 536 -17.42 1.38 17.32
CA PRO A 536 -17.73 0.40 16.26
C PRO A 536 -19.10 0.63 15.59
N VAL A 537 -20.07 1.17 16.34
CA VAL A 537 -21.42 1.50 15.84
C VAL A 537 -21.54 2.94 15.34
N PHE A 538 -20.44 3.58 14.93
CA PHE A 538 -20.44 5.01 14.58
C PHE A 538 -21.43 5.36 13.46
N PHE A 539 -21.65 4.44 12.51
CA PHE A 539 -22.51 4.63 11.35
C PHE A 539 -24.01 4.65 11.71
N LEU A 540 -24.40 4.22 12.92
CA LEU A 540 -25.78 4.29 13.39
C LEU A 540 -26.13 5.66 13.99
N TYR A 541 -25.13 6.49 14.32
CA TYR A 541 -25.42 7.81 14.88
C TYR A 541 -25.84 8.80 13.78
N PRO A 542 -26.95 9.54 13.96
CA PRO A 542 -27.39 10.57 13.00
C PRO A 542 -26.33 11.64 12.74
N SER A 543 -25.48 11.92 13.75
CA SER A 543 -24.35 12.85 13.66
C SER A 543 -23.34 12.45 12.59
N PHE A 544 -23.19 11.15 12.29
CA PHE A 544 -22.28 10.67 11.25
C PHE A 544 -22.74 11.05 9.85
N TRP A 545 -24.04 10.91 9.57
CA TRP A 545 -24.65 11.21 8.27
C TRP A 545 -24.83 12.70 8.02
N GLY A 546 -24.28 13.57 8.87
CA GLY A 546 -24.46 15.01 8.78
C GLY A 546 -25.88 15.46 9.16
N ILE A 547 -26.72 14.57 9.71
CA ILE A 547 -28.01 14.92 10.31
C ILE A 547 -27.70 15.56 11.67
N LYS A 548 -27.30 16.82 11.62
CA LYS A 548 -27.15 17.66 12.79
C LYS A 548 -28.54 18.04 13.24
N PHE A 549 -29.06 17.40 14.28
CA PHE A 549 -30.07 18.05 15.10
C PHE A 549 -29.44 19.36 15.55
N LYS A 550 -30.02 20.50 15.12
CA LYS A 550 -29.65 21.86 15.58
C LYS A 550 -29.86 21.90 17.10
N ARG A 551 -28.92 21.34 17.85
CA ARG A 551 -28.78 21.60 19.25
C ARG A 551 -28.03 22.93 19.28
N ASN A 552 -28.79 24.03 19.34
CA ASN A 552 -28.27 25.32 19.80
C ASN A 552 -27.77 25.08 21.23
N THR A 553 -26.58 24.50 21.33
CA THR A 553 -25.90 24.40 22.61
C THR A 553 -25.28 25.77 22.76
N ASN A 554 -26.02 26.68 23.41
CA ASN A 554 -25.50 27.99 23.76
C ASN A 554 -24.14 27.78 24.42
N THR A 555 -23.13 28.55 24.00
CA THR A 555 -21.76 28.47 24.52
C THR A 555 -21.75 28.44 26.05
N GLU A 556 -22.65 29.19 26.69
CA GLU A 556 -22.91 29.20 28.13
C GLU A 556 -23.26 27.82 28.71
N GLN A 557 -24.17 27.06 28.08
CA GLN A 557 -24.55 25.73 28.54
C GLN A 557 -23.40 24.73 28.41
N LEU A 558 -22.55 24.89 27.41
CA LEU A 558 -21.36 24.07 27.23
C LEU A 558 -20.31 24.40 28.29
N LEU A 559 -20.05 25.68 28.54
CA LEU A 559 -19.13 26.15 29.59
C LEU A 559 -19.58 25.69 30.99
N ALA A 560 -20.88 25.79 31.30
CA ALA A 560 -21.44 25.32 32.57
C ALA A 560 -21.25 23.80 32.79
N LYS A 561 -21.32 23.00 31.72
CA LYS A 561 -21.02 21.56 31.80
C LYS A 561 -19.54 21.28 32.04
N LEU A 562 -18.66 22.07 31.44
CA LEU A 562 -17.20 21.93 31.54
C LEU A 562 -16.66 22.43 32.88
N GLN A 563 -17.39 23.30 33.57
CA GLN A 563 -17.00 23.88 34.86
C GLN A 563 -17.04 22.88 36.02
N LYS A 564 -17.70 21.72 35.86
CA LYS A 564 -17.61 20.62 36.84
C LYS A 564 -16.17 20.13 36.95
N LYS A 565 -15.48 20.51 38.03
CA LYS A 565 -14.10 20.15 38.31
C LYS A 565 -14.00 18.62 38.47
N PRO A 566 -13.17 17.90 37.70
CA PRO A 566 -12.86 16.50 38.01
C PRO A 566 -12.11 16.42 39.34
N ASP A 567 -12.24 15.28 40.06
CA ASP A 567 -11.56 15.05 41.33
C ASP A 567 -10.06 15.35 41.20
N ASP A 568 -9.55 16.25 42.04
CA ASP A 568 -8.17 16.71 42.02
C ASP A 568 -7.25 15.56 42.48
N ASP A 569 -6.36 15.09 41.62
CA ASP A 569 -5.44 13.98 41.93
C ASP A 569 -4.33 14.40 42.94
N ASP A 570 -4.25 15.68 43.33
CA ASP A 570 -3.20 16.24 44.20
C ASP A 570 -3.74 17.41 45.05
N PRO A 571 -4.10 17.16 46.32
CA PRO A 571 -4.72 18.16 47.20
C PRO A 571 -3.78 19.25 47.71
N ASP A 572 -2.46 19.07 47.61
CA ASP A 572 -1.45 20.03 48.09
C ASP A 572 -1.09 21.10 47.04
N TYR A 573 -1.67 21.02 45.84
CA TYR A 573 -1.40 21.98 44.77
C TYR A 573 -2.04 23.34 45.02
N LYS A 574 -1.22 24.33 45.36
CA LYS A 574 -1.60 25.74 45.33
C LYS A 574 -1.43 26.29 43.92
N GLU A 575 -2.53 26.75 43.35
CA GLU A 575 -2.53 27.41 42.06
C GLU A 575 -2.07 28.87 42.18
N ASP A 576 -1.32 29.34 41.20
CA ASP A 576 -0.91 30.74 41.14
C ASP A 576 -2.09 31.66 40.86
N GLU A 577 -2.07 32.86 41.44
CA GLU A 577 -3.16 33.84 41.36
C GLU A 577 -3.49 34.25 39.91
N ASP A 578 -2.49 34.38 39.04
CA ASP A 578 -2.69 34.72 37.62
C ASP A 578 -3.36 33.56 36.86
N VAL A 579 -3.04 32.32 37.23
CA VAL A 579 -3.62 31.11 36.63
C VAL A 579 -5.06 30.91 37.10
N ALA A 580 -5.35 31.17 38.37
CA ALA A 580 -6.70 31.13 38.93
C ALA A 580 -7.60 32.20 38.29
N ALA A 581 -7.09 33.44 38.13
CA ALA A 581 -7.78 34.52 37.44
C ALA A 581 -8.08 34.15 35.97
N GLU A 582 -7.11 33.57 35.26
CA GLU A 582 -7.29 33.12 33.89
C GLU A 582 -8.37 32.04 33.77
N ARG A 583 -8.47 31.13 34.75
CA ARG A 583 -9.53 30.12 34.76
C ARG A 583 -10.91 30.79 34.77
N LEU A 584 -11.11 31.84 35.56
CA LEU A 584 -12.37 32.58 35.58
C LEU A 584 -12.68 33.19 34.20
N VAL A 585 -11.67 33.80 33.56
CA VAL A 585 -11.78 34.34 32.20
C VAL A 585 -12.13 33.25 31.17
N ALA A 586 -11.50 32.08 31.28
CA ALA A 586 -11.76 30.95 30.39
C ALA A 586 -13.20 30.41 30.51
N PHE A 587 -13.86 30.58 31.66
CA PHE A 587 -15.27 30.20 31.85
C PHE A 587 -16.27 31.34 31.62
N ASP A 588 -15.83 32.59 31.52
CA ASP A 588 -16.70 33.76 31.33
C ASP A 588 -17.22 33.85 29.87
N PRO A 589 -18.51 33.63 29.61
CA PRO A 589 -19.06 33.66 28.26
C PRO A 589 -19.09 35.07 27.63
N SER A 590 -18.99 36.14 28.42
CA SER A 590 -19.08 37.52 27.94
C SER A 590 -17.80 38.01 27.24
N GLN A 591 -16.67 37.36 27.50
CA GLN A 591 -15.38 37.70 26.91
C GLN A 591 -15.28 37.18 25.47
N ASP A 592 -15.05 38.10 24.53
CA ASP A 592 -14.73 37.75 23.15
C ASP A 592 -13.29 37.20 23.04
N VAL A 593 -13.20 35.88 22.95
CA VAL A 593 -11.94 35.12 22.99
C VAL A 593 -11.91 34.14 21.82
N ALA A 594 -10.90 34.28 20.95
CA ALA A 594 -10.73 33.44 19.76
C ALA A 594 -10.30 31.99 20.08
N LEU A 595 -9.45 31.78 21.09
CA LEU A 595 -9.05 30.45 21.58
C LEU A 595 -9.38 30.32 23.07
N ARG A 596 -10.22 29.35 23.42
CA ARG A 596 -10.63 29.08 24.80
C ARG A 596 -10.42 27.61 25.14
N ILE A 597 -9.67 27.32 26.19
CA ILE A 597 -9.37 25.97 26.68
C ILE A 597 -10.01 25.84 28.06
N CYS A 598 -10.86 24.82 28.26
CA CYS A 598 -11.65 24.64 29.48
C CYS A 598 -11.42 23.24 30.06
N ASN A 599 -10.75 23.18 31.22
CA ASN A 599 -10.45 21.94 31.97
C ASN A 599 -9.91 20.80 31.07
N LEU A 600 -9.01 21.13 30.15
CA LEU A 600 -8.52 20.16 29.17
C LEU A 600 -7.62 19.13 29.85
N ARG A 601 -7.98 17.85 29.75
CA ARG A 601 -7.25 16.75 30.40
C ARG A 601 -6.99 15.59 29.46
N LYS A 602 -5.79 15.03 29.54
CA LYS A 602 -5.38 13.86 28.75
C LYS A 602 -4.68 12.83 29.60
N VAL A 603 -5.24 11.61 29.57
CA VAL A 603 -4.69 10.43 30.23
C VAL A 603 -4.36 9.39 29.17
N TYR A 604 -3.11 8.95 29.14
CA TYR A 604 -2.67 7.81 28.34
C TYR A 604 -2.77 6.55 29.21
N ARG A 605 -3.77 5.71 28.90
CA ARG A 605 -4.01 4.45 29.60
C ARG A 605 -3.25 3.32 28.92
N GLN A 606 -2.60 2.46 29.71
CA GLN A 606 -1.92 1.28 29.16
C GLN A 606 -2.87 0.09 28.94
N SER A 607 -3.93 -0.02 29.74
CA SER A 607 -4.96 -1.04 29.58
C SER A 607 -6.33 -0.41 29.37
N TRP A 608 -7.14 -1.02 28.51
CA TRP A 608 -8.48 -0.52 28.19
C TRP A 608 -9.54 -0.92 29.23
N LEU A 609 -9.27 -1.97 30.02
CA LEU A 609 -10.23 -2.59 30.95
C LEU A 609 -10.18 -2.02 32.37
N TYR A 610 -9.01 -1.59 32.84
CA TYR A 610 -8.82 -1.18 34.23
C TYR A 610 -7.93 0.04 34.35
N LYS A 611 -8.24 0.92 35.31
CA LYS A 611 -7.40 2.06 35.70
C LYS A 611 -6.13 1.50 36.35
N SER A 612 -4.99 1.67 35.72
CA SER A 612 -3.70 1.19 36.24
C SER A 612 -2.95 2.31 36.96
N LYS A 613 -2.14 1.98 37.96
CA LYS A 613 -1.16 2.92 38.54
C LYS A 613 -0.12 3.41 37.52
N LEU A 614 0.02 2.70 36.40
CA LEU A 614 0.89 3.06 35.27
C LEU A 614 0.24 4.06 34.29
N ASP A 615 -1.02 4.48 34.50
CA ASP A 615 -1.69 5.45 33.64
C ASP A 615 -1.03 6.82 33.78
N LYS A 616 -0.51 7.36 32.67
CA LYS A 616 0.21 8.64 32.67
C LYS A 616 -0.75 9.77 32.32
N VAL A 617 -0.99 10.67 33.29
CA VAL A 617 -1.72 11.92 33.06
C VAL A 617 -0.75 12.93 32.43
N ALA A 618 -0.95 13.23 31.15
CA ALA A 618 -0.07 14.12 30.38
C ALA A 618 -0.48 15.59 30.48
N VAL A 619 -1.78 15.87 30.58
CA VAL A 619 -2.33 17.22 30.76
C VAL A 619 -3.40 17.16 31.84
N ARG A 620 -3.33 18.04 32.83
CA ARG A 620 -4.18 18.11 34.04
C ARG A 620 -4.96 19.43 34.04
N ASP A 621 -6.20 19.37 33.53
CA ASP A 621 -7.22 20.43 33.63
C ASP A 621 -6.73 21.83 33.22
N LEU A 622 -6.06 21.90 32.07
CA LEU A 622 -5.54 23.15 31.52
C LEU A 622 -6.68 24.12 31.19
N CYS A 623 -6.57 25.37 31.65
CA CYS A 623 -7.50 26.47 31.36
C CYS A 623 -6.73 27.68 30.83
N LEU A 624 -7.10 28.18 29.64
CA LEU A 624 -6.43 29.30 28.97
C LEU A 624 -7.41 30.02 28.05
N ALA A 625 -7.31 31.35 27.96
CA ALA A 625 -8.03 32.19 27.02
C ALA A 625 -7.06 33.07 26.21
N LEU A 626 -7.27 33.18 24.90
CA LEU A 626 -6.47 34.03 24.03
C LEU A 626 -7.33 34.82 23.05
N LYS A 627 -7.11 36.14 23.02
CA LYS A 627 -7.73 37.08 22.09
C LYS A 627 -7.09 37.00 20.70
N GLU A 628 -7.78 37.53 19.69
CA GLU A 628 -7.24 37.63 18.34
C GLU A 628 -6.03 38.58 18.28
N GLY A 629 -5.11 38.33 17.33
CA GLY A 629 -3.90 39.12 17.16
C GLY A 629 -2.82 38.89 18.22
N LYS A 630 -2.98 37.87 19.07
CA LYS A 630 -2.02 37.52 20.13
C LYS A 630 -1.32 36.20 19.83
N CYS A 631 -0.04 36.15 20.18
CA CYS A 631 0.79 34.95 20.16
C CYS A 631 0.96 34.39 21.58
N LEU A 632 0.58 33.12 21.76
CA LEU A 632 0.77 32.36 22.98
C LEU A 632 2.01 31.46 22.85
N ALA A 633 3.02 31.71 23.67
CA ALA A 633 4.19 30.84 23.80
C ALA A 633 3.99 29.85 24.97
N LEU A 634 3.95 28.56 24.65
CA LEU A 634 3.87 27.46 25.60
C LEU A 634 5.28 26.96 25.94
N LEU A 635 5.76 27.34 27.12
CA LEU A 635 7.06 26.94 27.69
C LEU A 635 6.87 25.80 28.68
N GLY A 636 7.92 25.00 28.88
CA GLY A 636 7.87 23.84 29.77
C GLY A 636 9.03 22.89 29.51
N GLN A 637 9.36 22.07 30.49
CA GLN A 637 10.36 21.00 30.30
C GLN A 637 9.85 19.89 29.36
N ASN A 638 10.73 18.98 28.97
CA ASN A 638 10.32 17.78 28.24
C ASN A 638 9.41 16.93 29.14
N GLY A 639 8.29 16.47 28.58
CA GLY A 639 7.27 15.74 29.34
C GLY A 639 6.29 16.61 30.13
N ALA A 640 6.35 17.95 30.05
CA ALA A 640 5.40 18.85 30.72
C ALA A 640 3.97 18.82 30.14
N GLY A 641 3.74 18.16 29.00
CA GLY A 641 2.43 18.07 28.34
C GLY A 641 2.22 19.01 27.15
N LYS A 642 3.24 19.82 26.75
CA LYS A 642 3.15 20.81 25.66
C LYS A 642 2.66 20.24 24.33
N SER A 643 3.40 19.26 23.79
CA SER A 643 3.04 18.62 22.52
C SER A 643 1.74 17.82 22.63
N THR A 644 1.39 17.30 23.82
CA THR A 644 0.10 16.66 24.05
C THR A 644 -1.05 17.66 23.94
N THR A 645 -0.93 18.83 24.56
CA THR A 645 -1.89 19.94 24.40
C THR A 645 -2.00 20.34 22.93
N MET A 646 -0.87 20.48 22.24
CA MET A 646 -0.82 20.84 20.84
C MET A 646 -1.55 19.83 19.95
N ASN A 647 -1.31 18.53 20.16
CA ASN A 647 -1.96 17.44 19.44
C ASN A 647 -3.47 17.38 19.69
N ILE A 648 -3.94 17.81 20.85
CA ILE A 648 -5.38 17.91 21.12
C ILE A 648 -5.98 19.08 20.35
N LEU A 649 -5.37 20.25 20.42
CA LEU A 649 -5.85 21.44 19.72
C LEU A 649 -5.84 21.27 18.20
N SER A 650 -4.82 20.59 17.64
CA SER A 650 -4.73 20.26 16.21
C SER A 650 -5.61 19.08 15.77
N GLY A 651 -6.31 18.43 16.71
CA GLY A 651 -7.24 17.34 16.42
C GLY A 651 -6.59 16.02 16.00
N LEU A 652 -5.31 15.84 16.31
CA LEU A 652 -4.60 14.55 16.22
C LEU A 652 -5.05 13.62 17.36
N THR A 653 -5.09 14.12 18.59
CA THR A 653 -5.41 13.28 19.74
C THR A 653 -6.70 13.73 20.42
N PRO A 654 -7.67 12.84 20.70
CA PRO A 654 -8.88 13.26 21.42
C PRO A 654 -8.57 13.59 22.89
N ALA A 655 -9.20 14.63 23.42
CA ALA A 655 -9.17 14.94 24.85
C ALA A 655 -9.90 13.86 25.69
N THR A 656 -9.33 13.47 26.84
CA THR A 656 -9.97 12.51 27.75
C THR A 656 -11.16 13.16 28.48
N SER A 657 -10.97 14.38 28.98
CA SER A 657 -12.02 15.25 29.50
C SER A 657 -11.69 16.71 29.21
N GLY A 658 -12.64 17.61 29.47
CA GLY A 658 -12.57 19.00 29.02
C GLY A 658 -12.86 19.18 27.53
N ASP A 659 -12.79 20.42 27.08
CA ASP A 659 -12.93 20.79 25.67
C ASP A 659 -12.15 22.07 25.36
N ALA A 660 -11.91 22.32 24.08
CA ALA A 660 -11.35 23.57 23.59
C ALA A 660 -12.25 24.15 22.49
N LEU A 661 -12.48 25.45 22.56
CA LEU A 661 -13.29 26.23 21.62
C LEU A 661 -12.37 27.13 20.79
N LEU A 662 -12.44 26.98 19.47
CA LEU A 662 -11.70 27.78 18.49
C LEU A 662 -12.69 28.57 17.65
N TYR A 663 -12.72 29.89 17.79
CA TYR A 663 -13.75 30.77 17.21
C TYR A 663 -15.18 30.22 17.45
N GLY A 664 -15.40 29.71 18.66
CA GLY A 664 -16.68 29.13 19.08
C GLY A 664 -17.03 27.75 18.49
N TYR A 665 -16.08 27.05 17.86
CA TYR A 665 -16.22 25.65 17.44
C TYR A 665 -15.52 24.70 18.42
N SER A 666 -16.18 23.60 18.81
CA SER A 666 -15.62 22.59 19.71
C SER A 666 -14.62 21.67 19.01
N VAL A 667 -13.43 21.51 19.59
CA VAL A 667 -12.41 20.57 19.11
C VAL A 667 -12.90 19.12 19.17
N ARG A 668 -13.75 18.78 20.15
CA ARG A 668 -14.34 17.44 20.26
C ARG A 668 -15.40 17.15 19.20
N ASN A 669 -16.24 18.12 18.87
CA ASN A 669 -17.45 17.88 18.07
C ASN A 669 -17.36 18.42 16.64
N GLU A 670 -16.55 19.45 16.39
CA GLU A 670 -16.59 20.28 15.17
C GLU A 670 -15.20 20.49 14.54
N MET A 671 -14.31 19.51 14.72
CA MET A 671 -12.92 19.58 14.24
C MET A 671 -12.80 19.79 12.72
N ASP A 672 -13.74 19.28 11.92
CA ASP A 672 -13.71 19.46 10.46
C ASP A 672 -13.97 20.92 10.03
N SER A 673 -14.69 21.71 10.84
CA SER A 673 -14.84 23.15 10.63
C SER A 673 -13.57 23.89 11.03
N ILE A 674 -12.98 23.49 12.15
CA ILE A 674 -11.73 24.06 12.68
C ILE A 674 -10.57 23.87 11.69
N ARG A 675 -10.39 22.67 11.13
CA ARG A 675 -9.32 22.36 10.17
C ARG A 675 -9.32 23.25 8.93
N LYS A 676 -10.45 23.87 8.57
CA LYS A 676 -10.53 24.81 7.43
C LYS A 676 -9.85 26.14 7.74
N ILE A 677 -9.89 26.60 8.98
CA ILE A 677 -9.31 27.87 9.43
C ILE A 677 -8.00 27.71 10.19
N MET A 678 -7.52 26.48 10.35
CA MET A 678 -6.34 26.14 11.13
C MET A 678 -5.13 25.84 10.23
N GLY A 679 -3.96 26.32 10.62
CA GLY A 679 -2.65 25.91 10.11
C GLY A 679 -1.87 25.15 11.19
N VAL A 680 -1.12 24.11 10.82
CA VAL A 680 -0.32 23.33 11.77
C VAL A 680 1.09 23.11 11.22
N CYS A 681 2.10 23.44 12.02
CA CYS A 681 3.49 23.05 11.82
C CYS A 681 3.86 22.04 12.91
N PRO A 682 3.91 20.73 12.61
CA PRO A 682 4.24 19.69 13.59
C PRO A 682 5.71 19.75 14.02
N GLN A 683 6.07 19.05 15.11
CA GLN A 683 7.46 19.01 15.60
C GLN A 683 8.43 18.38 14.58
N HIS A 684 8.03 17.27 13.96
CA HIS A 684 8.78 16.63 12.89
C HIS A 684 8.31 17.12 11.52
N ASP A 685 9.22 17.30 10.58
CA ASP A 685 8.88 17.79 9.24
C ASP A 685 8.23 16.69 8.39
N ILE A 686 6.89 16.70 8.34
CA ILE A 686 6.09 15.75 7.57
C ILE A 686 5.97 16.26 6.11
N LEU A 687 6.98 15.95 5.30
CA LEU A 687 7.11 16.41 3.91
C LEU A 687 7.23 15.23 2.94
N PHE A 688 6.68 15.40 1.74
CA PHE A 688 6.89 14.45 0.65
C PHE A 688 8.28 14.65 0.08
N ASN A 689 9.19 13.73 0.35
CA ASN A 689 10.59 13.85 -0.10
C ASN A 689 10.71 14.02 -1.62
N ASP A 690 9.79 13.43 -2.38
CA ASP A 690 9.82 13.46 -3.83
C ASP A 690 9.16 14.69 -4.46
N LEU A 691 8.43 15.50 -3.71
CA LEU A 691 7.79 16.72 -4.23
C LEU A 691 8.69 17.93 -4.05
N THR A 692 8.62 18.90 -4.97
CA THR A 692 9.32 20.19 -4.85
C THR A 692 8.59 21.12 -3.88
N ALA A 693 9.24 22.20 -3.41
CA ALA A 693 8.57 23.16 -2.53
C ALA A 693 7.35 23.83 -3.22
N ARG A 694 7.42 24.09 -4.52
CA ARG A 694 6.26 24.60 -5.29
C ARG A 694 5.11 23.60 -5.31
N GLU A 695 5.40 22.33 -5.58
CA GLU A 695 4.39 21.27 -5.62
C GLU A 695 3.73 21.05 -4.25
N HIS A 696 4.50 21.18 -3.15
CA HIS A 696 3.92 21.18 -1.80
C HIS A 696 2.93 22.33 -1.61
N ILE A 697 3.31 23.55 -1.99
CA ILE A 697 2.44 24.71 -1.83
C ILE A 697 1.17 24.56 -2.67
N GLU A 698 1.29 24.14 -3.93
CA GLU A 698 0.14 23.87 -4.80
C GLU A 698 -0.78 22.78 -4.21
N LEU A 699 -0.21 21.71 -3.65
CA LEU A 699 -0.94 20.62 -3.01
C LEU A 699 -1.78 21.13 -1.84
N TYR A 700 -1.15 21.80 -0.87
CA TYR A 700 -1.84 22.28 0.32
C TYR A 700 -2.78 23.46 0.02
N ALA A 701 -2.45 24.32 -0.95
CA ALA A 701 -3.33 25.41 -1.40
C ALA A 701 -4.61 24.84 -2.06
N GLY A 702 -4.47 23.77 -2.85
CA GLY A 702 -5.59 23.04 -3.42
C GLY A 702 -6.49 22.39 -2.35
N ILE A 703 -5.90 21.80 -1.31
CA ILE A 703 -6.64 21.20 -0.18
C ILE A 703 -7.43 22.27 0.59
N LYS A 704 -6.83 23.44 0.80
CA LYS A 704 -7.43 24.62 1.45
C LYS A 704 -8.40 25.41 0.55
N ASN A 705 -8.61 24.97 -0.70
CA ASN A 705 -9.51 25.59 -1.68
C ASN A 705 -9.14 27.07 -1.98
N VAL A 706 -7.85 27.37 -2.07
CA VAL A 706 -7.36 28.67 -2.56
C VAL A 706 -7.68 28.79 -4.06
N PRO A 707 -8.16 29.95 -4.55
CA PRO A 707 -8.42 30.18 -5.97
C PRO A 707 -7.17 29.93 -6.82
N ALA A 708 -7.31 29.21 -7.94
CA ALA A 708 -6.17 28.78 -8.76
C ALA A 708 -5.31 29.95 -9.28
N ASP A 709 -5.94 31.10 -9.53
CA ASP A 709 -5.29 32.32 -10.01
C ASP A 709 -4.36 32.95 -8.95
N GLU A 710 -4.70 32.76 -7.67
CA GLU A 710 -3.92 33.29 -6.54
C GLU A 710 -2.77 32.37 -6.13
N ILE A 711 -2.87 31.06 -6.41
CA ILE A 711 -1.88 30.06 -5.95
C ILE A 711 -0.46 30.44 -6.39
N LYS A 712 -0.27 30.89 -7.64
CA LYS A 712 1.05 31.27 -8.15
C LYS A 712 1.63 32.46 -7.39
N LYS A 713 0.84 33.51 -7.18
CA LYS A 713 1.25 34.71 -6.45
C LYS A 713 1.57 34.37 -4.99
N LEU A 714 0.69 33.61 -4.34
CA LEU A 714 0.87 33.14 -2.97
C LEU A 714 2.15 32.28 -2.84
N THR A 715 2.43 31.43 -3.82
CA THR A 715 3.62 30.58 -3.84
C THR A 715 4.90 31.41 -3.85
N GLU A 716 5.01 32.39 -4.74
CA GLU A 716 6.19 33.27 -4.80
C GLU A 716 6.36 34.11 -3.54
N GLU A 717 5.27 34.72 -3.04
CA GLU A 717 5.29 35.54 -1.83
C GLU A 717 5.78 34.73 -0.62
N ARG A 718 5.21 33.54 -0.41
CA ARG A 718 5.56 32.69 0.73
C ARG A 718 6.98 32.14 0.61
N LEU A 719 7.40 31.69 -0.57
CA LEU A 719 8.78 31.21 -0.78
C LEU A 719 9.82 32.31 -0.57
N ALA A 720 9.50 33.55 -0.97
CA ALA A 720 10.36 34.70 -0.75
C ALA A 720 10.49 35.02 0.75
N ALA A 721 9.38 34.98 1.48
CA ALA A 721 9.35 35.25 2.92
C ALA A 721 10.26 34.33 3.74
N VAL A 722 10.39 33.05 3.36
CA VAL A 722 11.27 32.07 4.04
C VAL A 722 12.61 31.85 3.34
N ARG A 723 12.94 32.61 2.29
CA ARG A 723 14.17 32.50 1.48
C ARG A 723 14.41 31.09 0.91
N LEU A 724 13.37 30.48 0.34
CA LEU A 724 13.45 29.19 -0.37
C LEU A 724 13.28 29.30 -1.89
N THR A 725 13.13 30.51 -2.45
CA THR A 725 12.93 30.75 -3.89
C THR A 725 13.97 30.08 -4.78
N LYS A 726 15.27 30.17 -4.43
CA LYS A 726 16.38 29.60 -5.22
C LYS A 726 16.36 28.07 -5.33
N VAL A 727 15.75 27.38 -4.38
CA VAL A 727 15.71 25.91 -4.30
C VAL A 727 14.30 25.36 -4.54
N ALA A 728 13.35 26.21 -4.91
CA ALA A 728 11.93 25.90 -4.93
C ALA A 728 11.56 24.73 -5.84
N ASP A 729 12.33 24.54 -6.92
CA ASP A 729 12.13 23.48 -7.93
C ASP A 729 12.92 22.20 -7.65
N LYS A 730 13.68 22.16 -6.55
CA LYS A 730 14.38 20.95 -6.11
C LYS A 730 13.46 20.10 -5.20
N PRO A 731 13.54 18.76 -5.25
CA PRO A 731 12.79 17.89 -4.35
C PRO A 731 13.10 18.18 -2.88
N ALA A 732 12.09 18.12 -2.01
CA ALA A 732 12.25 18.36 -0.58
C ALA A 732 13.20 17.35 0.09
N GLY A 733 13.38 16.16 -0.50
CA GLY A 733 14.35 15.15 -0.05
C GLY A 733 15.79 15.67 -0.05
N THR A 734 16.15 16.62 -0.92
CA THR A 734 17.51 17.20 -0.99
C THR A 734 17.71 18.40 -0.06
N TYR A 735 16.69 18.79 0.71
CA TYR A 735 16.76 19.95 1.59
C TYR A 735 17.52 19.61 2.89
N SER A 736 18.27 20.57 3.43
CA SER A 736 18.83 20.45 4.78
C SER A 736 17.71 20.48 5.83
N GLY A 737 17.99 20.04 7.06
CA GLY A 737 17.00 20.06 8.16
C GLY A 737 16.35 21.43 8.34
N GLY A 738 17.15 22.52 8.39
CA GLY A 738 16.62 23.88 8.50
C GLY A 738 15.81 24.36 7.27
N MET A 739 16.08 23.82 6.07
CA MET A 739 15.27 24.10 4.88
C MET A 739 13.92 23.36 4.94
N LYS A 740 13.92 22.09 5.37
CA LYS A 740 12.69 21.31 5.60
C LYS A 740 11.80 21.97 6.65
N ARG A 741 12.40 22.42 7.75
CA ARG A 741 11.69 23.13 8.82
C ARG A 741 11.02 24.42 8.35
N ARG A 742 11.73 25.23 7.55
CA ARG A 742 11.17 26.43 6.92
C ARG A 742 10.02 26.11 5.96
N LEU A 743 10.12 25.03 5.18
CA LEU A 743 9.04 24.58 4.30
C LEU A 743 7.81 24.09 5.10
N SER A 744 8.02 23.34 6.17
CA SER A 744 6.95 22.88 7.08
C SER A 744 6.20 24.05 7.71
N MET A 745 6.94 25.04 8.20
CA MET A 745 6.38 26.27 8.75
C MET A 745 5.63 27.09 7.69
N LEU A 746 6.17 27.19 6.47
CA LEU A 746 5.48 27.83 5.35
C LEU A 746 4.14 27.15 5.04
N ILE A 747 4.11 25.82 4.99
CA ILE A 747 2.88 25.05 4.69
C ILE A 747 1.77 25.38 5.69
N SER A 748 2.12 25.61 6.97
CA SER A 748 1.16 26.01 7.99
C SER A 748 0.47 27.35 7.74
N THR A 749 1.03 28.21 6.87
CA THR A 749 0.46 29.53 6.54
C THR A 749 -0.40 29.53 5.27
N ILE A 750 -0.54 28.39 4.60
CA ILE A 750 -1.29 28.26 3.35
C ILE A 750 -2.80 28.28 3.62
N GLY A 751 -3.55 28.98 2.75
CA GLY A 751 -5.00 29.13 2.87
C GLY A 751 -5.44 30.27 3.81
N ASP A 752 -4.46 31.07 4.26
CA ASP A 752 -4.66 32.18 5.19
C ASP A 752 -5.44 31.77 6.46
N PRO A 753 -4.87 30.86 7.28
CA PRO A 753 -5.55 30.37 8.47
C PRO A 753 -5.67 31.46 9.53
N ARG A 754 -6.82 31.48 10.24
CA ARG A 754 -7.08 32.37 11.37
C ARG A 754 -6.35 31.93 12.63
N ILE A 755 -6.11 30.63 12.77
CA ILE A 755 -5.35 30.06 13.89
C ILE A 755 -4.19 29.21 13.39
N ILE A 756 -3.01 29.39 13.97
CA ILE A 756 -1.82 28.61 13.63
C ILE A 756 -1.21 27.99 14.87
N PHE A 757 -0.86 26.72 14.74
CA PHE A 757 -0.17 25.92 15.73
C PHE A 757 1.25 25.63 15.26
N LEU A 758 2.26 26.09 16.00
CA LEU A 758 3.67 25.91 15.68
C LEU A 758 4.36 25.09 16.77
N ASP A 759 4.63 23.82 16.53
CA ASP A 759 5.29 22.97 17.52
C ASP A 759 6.82 23.02 17.34
N GLU A 760 7.51 23.85 18.12
CA GLU A 760 8.96 24.10 18.06
C GLU A 760 9.49 24.64 16.70
N PRO A 761 9.00 25.79 16.20
CA PRO A 761 9.19 26.22 14.80
C PRO A 761 10.64 26.48 14.39
N THR A 762 11.54 26.82 15.32
CA THR A 762 12.93 27.22 15.00
C THR A 762 14.01 26.25 15.48
N THR A 763 13.62 25.07 15.97
CA THR A 763 14.56 24.01 16.37
C THR A 763 15.47 23.58 15.22
N GLY A 764 16.77 23.46 15.49
CA GLY A 764 17.75 23.00 14.51
C GLY A 764 18.09 24.02 13.40
N MET A 765 17.66 25.28 13.53
CA MET A 765 18.05 26.36 12.62
C MET A 765 19.24 27.17 13.14
N ASP A 766 20.06 27.66 12.21
CA ASP A 766 21.09 28.65 12.51
C ASP A 766 20.48 29.97 13.04
N PRO A 767 21.22 30.74 13.86
CA PRO A 767 20.71 31.95 14.49
C PRO A 767 20.18 33.00 13.50
N VAL A 768 20.80 33.10 12.31
CA VAL A 768 20.38 34.07 11.29
C VAL A 768 19.03 33.67 10.73
N ASN A 769 18.85 32.43 10.26
CA ASN A 769 17.58 31.97 9.72
C ASN A 769 16.47 31.97 10.79
N ARG A 770 16.79 31.68 12.05
CA ARG A 770 15.85 31.80 13.18
C ARG A 770 15.24 33.20 13.29
N ARG A 771 16.08 34.25 13.28
CA ARG A 771 15.59 35.64 13.34
C ARG A 771 14.69 36.00 12.17
N HIS A 772 14.98 35.51 10.97
CA HIS A 772 14.12 35.74 9.80
C HIS A 772 12.76 35.06 9.95
N VAL A 773 12.74 33.84 10.49
CA VAL A 773 11.49 33.12 10.80
C VAL A 773 10.69 33.87 11.86
N TRP A 774 11.34 34.40 12.91
CA TRP A 774 10.67 35.21 13.92
C TRP A 774 10.03 36.46 13.32
N SER A 775 10.76 37.20 12.47
CA SER A 775 10.19 38.37 11.76
C SER A 775 9.00 37.97 10.88
N PHE A 776 9.05 36.80 10.25
CA PHE A 776 7.92 36.28 9.47
C PHE A 776 6.70 35.96 10.35
N ILE A 777 6.89 35.27 11.47
CA ILE A 777 5.82 34.94 12.43
C ILE A 777 5.19 36.23 12.97
N GLU A 778 6.00 37.21 13.37
CA GLU A 778 5.53 38.49 13.91
C GLU A 778 4.71 39.27 12.87
N ASN A 779 5.16 39.30 11.62
CA ASN A 779 4.39 39.91 10.53
C ASN A 779 3.08 39.15 10.23
N PHE A 780 3.10 37.82 10.36
CA PHE A 780 1.94 36.97 10.12
C PHE A 780 0.92 37.00 11.28
N LYS A 781 1.32 37.46 12.48
CA LYS A 781 0.48 37.51 13.69
C LYS A 781 -0.74 38.42 13.59
N ARG A 782 -0.68 39.47 12.76
CA ARG A 782 -1.74 40.49 12.65
C ARG A 782 -3.10 39.87 12.29
N GLY A 783 -4.11 40.09 13.13
CA GLY A 783 -5.48 39.58 12.91
C GLY A 783 -5.61 38.05 12.95
N ARG A 784 -4.66 37.36 13.61
CA ARG A 784 -4.61 35.90 13.71
C ARG A 784 -4.19 35.46 15.11
N VAL A 785 -4.52 34.23 15.48
CA VAL A 785 -4.09 33.60 16.73
C VAL A 785 -2.94 32.64 16.43
N ILE A 786 -1.80 32.83 17.10
CA ILE A 786 -0.65 31.92 16.99
C ILE A 786 -0.42 31.26 18.34
N VAL A 787 -0.33 29.93 18.35
CA VAL A 787 0.08 29.16 19.52
C VAL A 787 1.36 28.43 19.14
N LEU A 788 2.46 28.79 19.80
CA LEU A 788 3.75 28.13 19.61
C LEU A 788 4.15 27.37 20.85
N THR A 789 4.72 26.19 20.69
CA THR A 789 5.51 25.54 21.74
C THR A 789 6.97 25.88 21.47
N THR A 790 7.73 26.14 22.53
CA THR A 790 9.17 26.31 22.40
C THR A 790 9.88 25.89 23.67
N HIS A 791 11.14 25.49 23.52
CA HIS A 791 12.09 25.34 24.60
C HIS A 791 13.12 26.49 24.62
N SER A 792 13.05 27.43 23.67
CA SER A 792 13.90 28.61 23.61
C SER A 792 13.21 29.77 24.33
N MET A 793 13.79 30.20 25.46
CA MET A 793 13.29 31.35 26.20
C MET A 793 13.42 32.64 25.40
N GLU A 794 14.46 32.77 24.57
CA GLU A 794 14.62 33.90 23.64
C GLU A 794 13.46 33.95 22.63
N GLU A 795 13.04 32.81 22.07
CA GLU A 795 11.90 32.75 21.15
C GLU A 795 10.60 33.21 21.81
N ALA A 796 10.35 32.74 23.03
CA ALA A 796 9.17 33.15 23.79
C ALA A 796 9.20 34.63 24.21
N ASP A 797 10.38 35.17 24.54
CA ASP A 797 10.56 36.58 24.91
C ASP A 797 10.32 37.52 23.72
N VAL A 798 10.74 37.11 22.51
CA VAL A 798 10.59 37.92 21.29
C VAL A 798 9.19 37.79 20.68
N LEU A 799 8.64 36.57 20.59
CA LEU A 799 7.38 36.31 19.87
C LEU A 799 6.15 36.25 20.78
N GLY A 800 6.32 35.97 22.08
CA GLY A 800 5.22 35.69 22.99
C GLY A 800 4.59 36.95 23.57
N ASP A 801 3.39 37.32 23.09
CA ASP A 801 2.58 38.34 23.77
C ASP A 801 2.05 37.82 25.11
N ARG A 802 1.74 36.52 25.17
CA ARG A 802 1.46 35.78 26.39
C ARG A 802 2.35 34.56 26.45
N ILE A 803 3.00 34.35 27.58
CA ILE A 803 3.87 33.24 27.87
C ILE A 803 3.22 32.41 28.97
N SER A 804 3.12 31.11 28.73
CA SER A 804 2.53 30.13 29.63
C SER A 804 3.58 29.09 29.99
N ILE A 805 3.85 28.91 31.28
CA ILE A 805 4.85 27.97 31.77
C ILE A 805 4.13 26.73 32.31
N MET A 806 4.33 25.58 31.65
CA MET A 806 3.78 24.29 32.05
C MET A 806 4.82 23.44 32.80
N ALA A 807 4.37 22.78 33.86
CA ALA A 807 5.12 21.75 34.57
C ALA A 807 4.18 20.62 34.98
N HIS A 808 4.61 19.36 34.82
CA HIS A 808 3.84 18.16 35.20
C HIS A 808 2.38 18.12 34.70
N GLY A 809 2.15 18.62 33.47
CA GLY A 809 0.83 18.65 32.86
C GLY A 809 -0.08 19.78 33.35
N ARG A 810 0.37 20.64 34.28
CA ARG A 810 -0.38 21.81 34.79
C ARG A 810 0.24 23.12 34.31
N LEU A 811 -0.59 24.17 34.25
CA LEU A 811 -0.14 25.54 34.04
C LEU A 811 0.32 26.13 35.38
N ARG A 812 1.58 26.56 35.46
CA ARG A 812 2.19 27.09 36.68
C ARG A 812 2.21 28.60 36.74
N ALA A 813 2.50 29.25 35.62
CA ALA A 813 2.56 30.70 35.52
C ALA A 813 2.07 31.15 34.15
N LEU A 814 1.49 32.34 34.10
CA LEU A 814 0.96 32.96 32.89
C LEU A 814 1.19 34.47 32.95
N GLY A 815 1.69 35.05 31.87
CA GLY A 815 1.92 36.50 31.80
C GLY A 815 2.68 36.91 30.55
N ASN A 816 2.92 38.20 30.35
CA ASN A 816 3.90 38.64 29.36
C ASN A 816 5.33 38.44 29.93
N ALA A 817 6.36 38.56 29.08
CA ALA A 817 7.74 38.31 29.50
C ALA A 817 8.19 39.22 30.66
N ILE A 818 7.80 40.49 30.63
CA ILE A 818 8.15 41.48 31.66
C ILE A 818 7.49 41.11 33.00
N HIS A 819 6.20 40.76 32.99
CA HIS A 819 5.44 40.34 34.17
C HIS A 819 6.04 39.08 34.81
N LEU A 820 6.38 38.08 34.00
CA LEU A 820 7.01 36.86 34.50
C LEU A 820 8.41 37.12 35.07
N LYS A 821 9.22 37.98 34.42
CA LYS A 821 10.54 38.39 34.92
C LYS A 821 10.43 39.21 36.20
N ASN A 822 9.41 40.04 36.37
CA ASN A 822 9.21 40.84 37.58
C ASN A 822 8.68 40.01 38.75
N ARG A 823 7.74 39.10 38.50
CA ARG A 823 7.09 38.27 39.53
C ARG A 823 7.96 37.10 39.99
N PHE A 824 8.60 36.40 39.04
CA PHE A 824 9.34 35.18 39.31
C PHE A 824 10.86 35.31 39.09
N GLY A 825 11.31 36.34 38.37
CA GLY A 825 12.74 36.66 38.27
C GLY A 825 13.26 37.15 39.62
N ALA A 826 14.36 36.56 40.08
CA ALA A 826 14.94 36.85 41.40
C ALA A 826 15.74 38.18 41.44
N GLY A 827 15.13 39.28 40.97
CA GLY A 827 15.75 40.60 40.95
C GLY A 827 16.74 40.84 39.79
N TYR A 828 17.80 41.61 40.04
CA TYR A 828 18.74 42.11 39.03
C TYR A 828 20.13 41.46 39.17
N ARG A 829 20.79 41.26 38.03
CA ARG A 829 22.17 40.82 37.94
C ARG A 829 23.06 42.02 37.70
N VAL A 830 24.01 42.25 38.58
CA VAL A 830 25.00 43.33 38.46
C VAL A 830 26.35 42.70 38.14
N SER A 831 26.87 42.97 36.95
CA SER A 831 28.20 42.57 36.52
C SER A 831 29.19 43.70 36.77
N LEU A 832 30.29 43.41 37.46
CA LEU A 832 31.39 44.33 37.74
C LEU A 832 32.68 43.71 37.17
N VAL A 833 33.49 44.51 36.50
CA VAL A 833 34.81 44.09 36.01
C VAL A 833 35.85 44.94 36.71
N CYS A 834 36.80 44.31 37.38
CA CYS A 834 37.93 44.92 38.05
C CYS A 834 39.25 44.20 37.71
N HIS A 835 40.37 44.78 38.12
CA HIS A 835 41.63 44.04 38.08
C HIS A 835 41.60 42.89 39.12
N PRO A 836 42.18 41.71 38.82
CA PRO A 836 42.18 40.57 39.74
C PRO A 836 42.75 40.87 41.13
N SER A 837 43.70 41.82 41.22
CA SER A 837 44.29 42.31 42.47
C SER A 837 43.31 43.03 43.39
N ASP A 838 42.30 43.68 42.82
CA ASP A 838 41.37 44.55 43.55
C ASP A 838 40.01 43.88 43.82
N ALA A 839 39.81 42.66 43.31
CA ALA A 839 38.57 41.88 43.50
C ALA A 839 38.18 41.67 44.98
N PRO A 840 39.09 41.34 45.92
CA PRO A 840 38.73 41.17 47.34
C PRO A 840 38.24 42.47 48.00
N LEU A 841 38.85 43.60 47.63
CA LEU A 841 38.46 44.92 48.13
C LEU A 841 37.12 45.36 47.54
N LEU A 842 36.85 45.01 46.28
CA LEU A 842 35.56 45.30 45.65
C LEU A 842 34.43 44.47 46.27
N LYS A 843 34.68 43.19 46.60
CA LYS A 843 33.69 42.33 47.27
C LYS A 843 33.23 42.87 48.61
N SER A 844 34.17 43.16 49.50
CA SER A 844 33.86 43.73 50.82
C SER A 844 33.07 45.05 50.74
N ARG A 845 33.32 45.88 49.74
CA ARG A 845 32.59 47.14 49.52
C ARG A 845 31.18 46.95 48.97
N VAL A 846 30.96 45.94 48.13
CA VAL A 846 29.62 45.61 47.60
C VAL A 846 28.76 44.98 48.69
N GLU A 847 29.32 44.03 49.45
CA GLU A 847 28.64 43.37 50.58
C GLU A 847 28.27 44.37 51.70
N ALA A 848 29.11 45.38 51.96
CA ALA A 848 28.82 46.43 52.93
C ALA A 848 27.64 47.35 52.52
N ARG A 849 27.32 47.44 51.22
CA ARG A 849 26.26 48.31 50.69
C ARG A 849 24.96 47.56 50.44
N VAL A 850 25.04 46.30 50.05
CA VAL A 850 23.90 45.44 49.81
C VAL A 850 24.13 44.11 50.53
N SER A 851 23.66 44.02 51.77
CA SER A 851 23.83 42.83 52.61
C SER A 851 23.08 41.61 52.07
N GLU A 852 22.04 41.82 51.26
CA GLU A 852 21.27 40.76 50.60
C GLU A 852 21.83 40.36 49.22
N ALA A 853 22.94 40.97 48.75
CA ALA A 853 23.52 40.63 47.45
C ALA A 853 24.23 39.28 47.53
N LYS A 854 23.86 38.36 46.63
CA LYS A 854 24.47 37.03 46.53
C LYS A 854 25.50 37.01 45.40
N LEU A 855 26.74 36.64 45.72
CA LEU A 855 27.79 36.47 44.70
C LEU A 855 27.51 35.18 43.90
N GLU A 856 27.33 35.31 42.59
CA GLU A 856 27.07 34.18 41.67
C GLU A 856 28.35 33.67 41.00
N ASP A 857 29.24 34.57 40.59
CA ASP A 857 30.48 34.25 39.88
C ASP A 857 31.61 35.23 40.24
N ASP A 858 32.83 34.70 40.30
CA ASP A 858 34.08 35.37 40.65
C ASP A 858 35.22 34.81 39.79
N SER A 859 35.17 35.12 38.50
CA SER A 859 36.10 34.58 37.51
C SER A 859 36.98 35.69 36.94
N ALA A 860 38.30 35.60 37.20
CA ALA A 860 39.34 36.46 36.60
C ALA A 860 39.10 37.98 36.68
N GLY A 861 38.53 38.47 37.79
CA GLY A 861 38.23 39.90 37.99
C GLY A 861 36.86 40.34 37.46
N ALA A 862 36.05 39.43 36.92
CA ALA A 862 34.62 39.66 36.70
C ALA A 862 33.83 39.14 37.90
N LEU A 863 33.14 40.05 38.61
CA LEU A 863 32.26 39.75 39.73
C LEU A 863 30.81 39.90 39.28
N ILE A 864 29.99 38.91 39.58
CA ILE A 864 28.55 38.94 39.27
C ILE A 864 27.75 38.79 40.55
N TYR A 865 26.92 39.78 40.85
CA TYR A 865 26.03 39.81 42.00
C TYR A 865 24.57 39.65 41.57
N GLU A 866 23.83 38.82 42.31
CA GLU A 866 22.39 38.72 42.30
C GLU A 866 21.82 39.61 43.42
N ILE A 867 21.03 40.61 43.05
CA ILE A 867 20.35 41.51 43.98
C ILE A 867 18.86 41.13 44.00
N PRO A 868 18.33 40.64 45.13
CA PRO A 868 16.91 40.30 45.27
C PRO A 868 15.98 41.50 45.05
N ALA A 869 14.74 41.21 44.64
CA ALA A 869 13.73 42.24 44.41
C ALA A 869 13.38 43.07 45.67
N SER A 870 13.53 42.51 46.87
CA SER A 870 13.37 43.23 48.16
C SER A 870 14.32 44.42 48.30
N SER A 871 15.56 44.25 47.82
CA SER A 871 16.64 45.23 47.91
C SER A 871 16.71 46.17 46.69
N MET A 872 15.69 46.15 45.82
CA MET A 872 15.67 46.94 44.58
C MET A 872 15.68 48.47 44.81
N HIS A 873 15.19 48.93 45.96
CA HIS A 873 15.22 50.33 46.36
C HIS A 873 16.65 50.88 46.59
N ILE A 874 17.64 50.01 46.83
CA ILE A 874 19.05 50.35 47.07
C ILE A 874 19.83 50.41 45.75
N LEU A 875 19.31 49.80 44.68
CA LEU A 875 19.97 49.67 43.38
C LEU A 875 20.39 51.02 42.76
N PRO A 876 19.57 52.10 42.77
CA PRO A 876 20.00 53.39 42.23
C PRO A 876 21.22 53.98 42.95
N ASN A 877 21.28 53.85 44.28
CA ASN A 877 22.42 54.31 45.09
C ASN A 877 23.68 53.50 44.81
N LEU A 878 23.53 52.20 44.53
CA LEU A 878 24.63 51.34 44.11
C LEU A 878 25.15 51.73 42.73
N ILE A 879 24.27 52.03 41.77
CA ILE A 879 24.64 52.45 40.41
C ILE A 879 25.39 53.78 40.42
N MET A 880 24.91 54.78 41.18
CA MET A 880 25.62 56.06 41.32
C MET A 880 27.04 55.85 41.84
N TRP A 881 27.20 55.01 42.86
CA TRP A 881 28.52 54.68 43.37
C TRP A 881 29.42 53.94 42.38
N MET A 882 28.85 53.02 41.60
CA MET A 882 29.59 52.32 40.55
C MET A 882 30.10 53.30 39.48
N GLU A 883 29.30 54.29 39.09
CA GLU A 883 29.69 55.30 38.12
C GLU A 883 30.76 56.26 38.68
N ASP A 884 30.63 56.69 39.94
CA ASP A 884 31.63 57.53 40.62
C ASP A 884 33.00 56.83 40.75
N ASN A 885 33.01 55.49 40.88
CA ASN A 885 34.21 54.68 41.05
C ASN A 885 34.68 53.98 39.76
N LYS A 886 34.11 54.37 38.61
CA LYS A 886 34.49 53.86 37.29
C LYS A 886 35.73 54.57 36.77
N GLU A 887 36.72 53.80 36.36
CA GLU A 887 37.96 54.27 35.75
C GLU A 887 37.62 55.16 34.54
N ALA A 888 37.81 56.47 34.67
CA ALA A 888 37.60 57.40 33.57
C ALA A 888 38.84 57.31 32.68
N SER A 889 38.66 57.27 31.36
CA SER A 889 39.75 57.17 30.37
C SER A 889 40.71 58.38 30.35
N THR A 890 40.71 59.23 31.38
CA THR A 890 41.53 60.42 31.53
C THR A 890 42.29 60.38 32.86
N ALA A 891 43.59 60.66 32.74
CA ALA A 891 44.64 60.36 33.69
C ALA A 891 44.60 61.19 34.99
N GLU A 892 43.87 60.71 36.01
CA GLU A 892 44.06 61.17 37.40
C GLU A 892 44.21 60.00 38.39
N PRO A 893 45.12 60.10 39.39
CA PRO A 893 45.53 59.01 40.26
C PRO A 893 44.65 58.93 41.52
N THR A 894 43.34 58.89 41.37
CA THR A 894 42.47 58.31 42.42
C THR A 894 42.23 56.86 42.06
N LYS A 895 42.54 55.93 42.97
CA LYS A 895 42.55 54.48 42.71
C LYS A 895 41.12 53.97 42.48
N LYS A 896 40.62 54.12 41.25
CA LYS A 896 39.28 53.69 40.84
C LYS A 896 39.27 52.17 40.64
N LEU A 897 38.30 51.50 41.26
CA LEU A 897 38.29 50.04 41.44
C LEU A 897 37.53 49.30 40.34
N ILE A 898 36.69 50.00 39.57
CA ILE A 898 35.76 49.40 38.60
C ILE A 898 36.19 49.83 37.19
N LYS A 899 36.50 48.86 36.33
CA LYS A 899 36.84 49.07 34.92
C LYS A 899 35.58 49.17 34.05
N ALA A 900 34.61 48.30 34.31
CA ALA A 900 33.31 48.33 33.64
C ALA A 900 32.25 47.77 34.58
N TRP A 901 31.01 48.22 34.40
CA TRP A 901 29.86 47.66 35.10
C TRP A 901 28.68 47.53 34.14
N GLY A 902 27.76 46.64 34.49
CA GLY A 902 26.51 46.42 33.77
C GLY A 902 25.44 45.94 34.73
N VAL A 903 24.20 46.38 34.49
CA VAL A 903 23.03 45.89 35.21
C VAL A 903 22.10 45.27 34.18
N SER A 904 21.74 44.01 34.40
CA SER A 904 20.75 43.32 33.59
C SER A 904 19.66 42.75 34.49
N GLN A 905 18.43 42.76 33.97
CA GLN A 905 17.37 41.99 34.62
C GLN A 905 17.63 40.50 34.40
N LYS A 906 17.27 39.67 35.37
CA LYS A 906 17.34 38.22 35.20
C LYS A 906 16.53 37.77 34.00
N SER A 907 17.07 36.79 33.30
CA SER A 907 16.47 36.27 32.08
C SER A 907 15.17 35.52 32.38
N LEU A 908 14.33 35.35 31.35
CA LEU A 908 13.15 34.50 31.45
C LEU A 908 13.52 33.04 31.79
N GLU A 909 14.73 32.62 31.42
CA GLU A 909 15.27 31.29 31.73
C GLU A 909 15.46 31.07 33.22
N GLU A 910 15.96 32.06 33.96
CA GLU A 910 16.11 31.94 35.42
C GLU A 910 14.75 31.86 36.13
N ALA A 911 13.79 32.71 35.71
CA ALA A 911 12.42 32.66 36.21
C ALA A 911 11.77 31.29 35.94
N PHE A 912 12.00 30.72 34.75
CA PHE A 912 11.56 29.39 34.39
C PHE A 912 12.21 28.29 35.26
N LEU A 913 13.54 28.30 35.42
CA LEU A 913 14.26 27.30 36.22
C LEU A 913 13.79 27.30 37.67
N ARG A 914 13.51 28.48 38.24
CA ARG A 914 12.97 28.60 39.58
C ARG A 914 11.59 27.95 39.71
N LEU A 915 10.66 28.28 38.82
CA LEU A 915 9.31 27.71 38.80
C LEU A 915 9.33 26.18 38.65
N ILE A 916 10.24 25.66 37.83
CA ILE A 916 10.41 24.21 37.67
C ILE A 916 10.98 23.56 38.94
N ARG A 917 11.95 24.18 39.61
CA ARG A 917 12.51 23.69 40.90
C ARG A 917 11.46 23.71 42.00
N GLU A 918 10.68 24.77 42.12
CA GLU A 918 9.55 24.86 43.06
C GLU A 918 8.48 23.80 42.76
N ALA A 919 8.28 23.47 41.48
CA ALA A 919 7.39 22.40 41.09
C ALA A 919 7.92 20.97 41.36
N ASN A 920 9.21 20.83 41.68
CA ASN A 920 9.92 19.56 41.92
C ASN A 920 10.87 19.65 43.14
N PRO A 921 10.34 19.79 44.37
CA PRO A 921 11.17 19.95 45.57
C PRO A 921 12.06 18.73 45.87
N ASN A 922 11.69 17.54 45.40
CA ASN A 922 12.44 16.29 45.62
C ASN A 922 13.56 16.04 44.59
N GLY A 923 13.83 17.00 43.70
CA GLY A 923 14.82 16.89 42.65
C GLY A 923 14.40 15.97 41.50
N TYR A 924 15.19 16.01 40.42
CA TYR A 924 15.12 14.99 39.37
C TYR A 924 15.79 13.73 39.91
N GLN A 925 15.00 12.76 40.40
CA GLN A 925 15.46 11.37 40.30
C GLN A 925 15.56 11.09 38.80
N GLY A 926 16.78 11.15 38.27
CA GLY A 926 17.06 10.56 36.98
C GLY A 926 16.51 9.13 37.01
N TYR A 927 15.91 8.70 35.91
CA TYR A 927 15.78 7.28 35.64
C TYR A 927 17.20 6.70 35.62
N GLU A 928 17.75 6.34 36.77
CA GLU A 928 18.64 5.19 36.84
C GLU A 928 17.76 4.04 36.35
N MET A 929 18.04 3.58 35.13
CA MET A 929 17.53 2.29 34.72
C MET A 929 18.05 1.29 35.73
N ASP A 930 17.13 0.63 36.46
CA ASP A 930 17.44 -0.58 37.19
C ASP A 930 18.16 -1.54 36.20
N GLU A 931 19.47 -1.68 36.33
CA GLU A 931 20.29 -2.63 35.56
C GLU A 931 19.89 -4.09 35.87
N GLU A 932 18.97 -4.35 36.80
CA GLU A 932 18.48 -5.68 37.16
C GLU A 932 17.38 -6.25 36.23
N LYS A 933 16.99 -5.57 35.14
CA LYS A 933 15.99 -6.09 34.17
C LYS A 933 16.51 -6.29 32.74
N LEU A 934 17.81 -6.54 32.61
CA LEU A 934 18.43 -7.09 31.40
C LEU A 934 19.10 -8.43 31.75
N ASN A 935 18.28 -9.43 32.07
CA ASN A 935 18.59 -10.85 31.95
C ASN A 935 17.36 -11.58 31.41
#